data_AF-A0A3C1H7Q1-F1
#
_entry.id   AF-A0A3C1H7Q1-F1
#
_cell.length_a   1.000
_cell.length_b   1.000
_cell.length_c   1.000
_cell.angle_alpha   90.00
_cell.angle_beta   90.00
_cell.angle_gamma   90.00
#
_symmetry.space_group_name_H-M   'P 1'
#
loop_
_entity.id
_entity.type
_entity.pdbx_description
1 polymer ?
#
loop_
_entity_poly.entity_id
_entity_poly.type
_entity_poly.pdbx_seq_one_letter_code
_entity_poly.pdbx_strand_id
1 'polypeptide(L)'
;MNLPLQLISPPTRPAPPVAEGWFLPGEEPGRWLEEMAGAGLAEESTRLHVAARGPGDPTPSGVLVIPSGDTLRGGRAPAGFACRRVAPEVWIPCESELSPPVAQEELSRLANGRVLFFHPTLGVFSFPLSEGLAPSDLIRTPAERPGEWNAAGVPPSRIQPRLLEITLATPPRGETLFQAERRQIGALPPADLPPAPGEPPVDRAGELGARVGEWIAKGLKEAAKHLPAAPGYGAESLRGRLENLASGLETPSEGLSTQRRQELHRLLHLLGEDPDAGLRHAIPLEGPAHRGRTNPGARLGPREIEFGPGGGTNGSQAADLWEIPDDLRERLQRAYRELAGRELKLGRFRRAAYVYCRLLGDPLSGADALKQGRHHREAALLYEEELRNPLEAARCLAEGGLLAEAIERFVRLDRLAEVAELHERLGDPESARPFWRRLVNQRLEAGDALEAARLLEERLGAREEALDTLATTWPSSPQALQALRARFSLLGRMGRSPEALALLRSLASAGGEPTRRVGFLEVLREQARRHPDPQVRHEAADLCRVAASRLLQRPEAGLGEISAVIDELLQLAPSDRLLIRDANRHLSHRRAAELQSARGRASKPRLLPKGVPADEGSPRVLRNFTLPETLEWLSIRTEGRWFFALGGNSARTRVVRGVWEGEFQALSIPVSAAGVRKGHIFEPAHDEGRTVAVYCPSEPPVPPCVFPAADLFFSQECRVLTPSWLPPRSLPIVFGPLASWSMHVAAGRAVLSSHDRSGDLLQTIDVTAELPVHGGGAPCLATLPQGIAIALGRRLLILKPNGAFSRIDLPSPVVRLFTSPAYTRPAVGVSMERGALVHWWGARDCVELDGEMPSPLATFLPGGPILLVAGRECQLLEADSRGVHKATRFCTVEADLIAAVPAGEPGEFALFSRQGKVSVFRSPRE
;
A
#
# COMPACT_ATOMS: atom_id res chain seq x y z
N MET A 1 -26.43 24.66 -50.49
CA MET A 1 -24.98 24.68 -50.20
C MET A 1 -24.82 25.00 -48.72
N ASN A 2 -24.33 24.06 -47.91
CA ASN A 2 -24.00 24.33 -46.50
C ASN A 2 -22.57 24.87 -46.47
N LEU A 3 -22.41 26.19 -46.42
CA LEU A 3 -21.10 26.81 -46.22
C LEU A 3 -20.78 26.75 -44.72
N PRO A 4 -19.67 26.12 -44.29
CA PRO A 4 -19.29 26.11 -42.89
C PRO A 4 -18.85 27.51 -42.45
N LEU A 5 -19.37 27.98 -41.32
CA LEU A 5 -18.94 29.24 -40.70
C LEU A 5 -17.57 29.07 -40.06
N GLN A 6 -16.61 29.91 -40.45
CA GLN A 6 -15.20 29.83 -40.02
C GLN A 6 -14.71 31.17 -39.49
N LEU A 7 -13.74 31.12 -38.56
CA LEU A 7 -12.94 32.28 -38.19
C LEU A 7 -11.77 32.41 -39.18
N ILE A 8 -11.62 33.59 -39.77
CA ILE A 8 -10.49 33.95 -40.63
C ILE A 8 -9.73 35.14 -40.05
N SER A 9 -8.42 35.19 -40.31
CA SER A 9 -7.59 36.34 -39.97
C SER A 9 -7.39 37.21 -41.22
N PRO A 10 -7.90 38.46 -41.25
CA PRO A 10 -7.75 39.33 -42.41
C PRO A 10 -6.29 39.83 -42.53
N PRO A 11 -5.71 39.87 -43.75
CA PRO A 11 -4.27 40.13 -43.94
C PRO A 11 -3.83 41.57 -43.64
N THR A 12 -4.74 42.55 -43.61
CA THR A 12 -4.43 43.95 -43.28
C THR A 12 -5.63 44.63 -42.64
N ARG A 13 -5.48 45.11 -41.40
CA ARG A 13 -6.49 45.93 -40.71
C ARG A 13 -5.87 47.24 -40.22
N PRO A 14 -6.45 48.41 -40.52
CA PRO A 14 -5.82 49.71 -40.25
C PRO A 14 -5.83 50.14 -38.76
N ALA A 15 -6.59 49.47 -37.90
CA ALA A 15 -6.54 49.61 -36.44
C ALA A 15 -7.05 48.33 -35.74
N PRO A 16 -6.47 47.90 -34.61
CA PRO A 16 -7.03 46.80 -33.83
C PRO A 16 -8.37 47.25 -33.19
N PRO A 17 -9.44 46.44 -33.30
CA PRO A 17 -10.71 46.76 -32.64
C PRO A 17 -10.52 46.82 -31.12
N VAL A 18 -11.31 47.69 -30.47
CA VAL A 18 -11.30 47.84 -29.01
C VAL A 18 -11.67 46.49 -28.37
N ALA A 19 -10.84 46.06 -27.42
CA ALA A 19 -11.08 44.83 -26.68
C ALA A 19 -12.22 45.04 -25.69
N GLU A 20 -13.31 44.28 -25.86
CA GLU A 20 -14.46 44.28 -24.94
C GLU A 20 -14.40 43.09 -23.95
N GLY A 21 -13.47 42.15 -24.15
CA GLY A 21 -13.26 41.00 -23.27
C GLY A 21 -11.92 40.31 -23.52
N TRP A 22 -11.57 39.31 -22.70
CA TRP A 22 -10.31 38.59 -22.80
C TRP A 22 -10.49 37.10 -22.59
N PHE A 23 -9.72 36.28 -23.30
CA PHE A 23 -9.61 34.86 -23.01
C PHE A 23 -8.28 34.56 -22.32
N LEU A 24 -8.34 34.07 -21.07
CA LEU A 24 -7.17 33.70 -20.29
C LEU A 24 -6.92 32.19 -20.40
N PRO A 25 -5.80 31.75 -21.01
CA PRO A 25 -5.49 30.33 -21.14
C PRO A 25 -4.98 29.74 -19.81
N GLY A 26 -5.19 28.43 -19.63
CA GLY A 26 -4.69 27.68 -18.47
C GLY A 26 -5.80 26.91 -17.76
N GLU A 27 -5.44 26.12 -16.76
CA GLU A 27 -6.36 25.27 -15.99
C GLU A 27 -6.46 25.67 -14.51
N GLU A 28 -5.65 26.64 -14.06
CA GLU A 28 -5.53 27.04 -12.66
C GLU A 28 -6.30 28.34 -12.35
N PRO A 29 -7.33 28.28 -11.49
CA PRO A 29 -8.12 29.47 -11.11
C PRO A 29 -7.30 30.55 -10.39
N GLY A 30 -6.29 30.16 -9.61
CA GLY A 30 -5.40 31.11 -8.92
C GLY A 30 -4.67 32.03 -9.88
N ARG A 31 -4.15 31.47 -10.98
CA ARG A 31 -3.49 32.25 -12.03
C ARG A 31 -4.47 33.18 -12.75
N TRP A 32 -5.70 32.74 -13.00
CA TRP A 32 -6.72 33.62 -13.60
C TRP A 32 -7.04 34.80 -12.67
N LEU A 33 -7.18 34.56 -11.37
CA LEU A 33 -7.42 35.62 -10.38
C LEU A 33 -6.25 36.60 -10.30
N GLU A 34 -5.00 36.12 -10.30
CA GLU A 34 -3.80 36.98 -10.31
C GLU A 34 -3.73 37.85 -11.57
N GLU A 35 -3.98 37.27 -12.75
CA GLU A 35 -3.99 38.00 -14.02
C GLU A 35 -5.14 39.02 -14.08
N MET A 36 -6.34 38.65 -13.61
CA MET A 36 -7.48 39.56 -13.54
C MET A 36 -7.23 40.69 -12.54
N ALA A 37 -6.62 40.41 -11.38
CA ALA A 37 -6.28 41.42 -10.39
C ALA A 37 -5.22 42.38 -10.93
N GLY A 38 -4.18 41.87 -11.60
CA GLY A 38 -3.13 42.68 -12.21
C GLY A 38 -3.60 43.52 -13.41
N ALA A 39 -4.63 43.07 -14.12
CA ALA A 39 -5.26 43.78 -15.23
C ALA A 39 -6.42 44.71 -14.81
N GLY A 40 -6.83 44.67 -13.54
CA GLY A 40 -7.99 45.44 -13.05
C GLY A 40 -9.35 44.92 -13.53
N LEU A 41 -9.45 43.62 -13.82
CA LEU A 41 -10.65 42.93 -14.32
C LEU A 41 -11.38 42.11 -13.25
N ALA A 42 -10.84 42.03 -12.02
CA ALA A 42 -11.41 41.26 -10.91
C ALA A 42 -12.55 41.99 -10.16
N GLU A 43 -13.47 42.62 -10.88
CA GLU A 43 -14.68 43.23 -10.29
C GLU A 43 -15.80 42.17 -10.14
N GLU A 44 -16.67 42.33 -9.15
CA GLU A 44 -17.81 41.41 -8.92
C GLU A 44 -18.83 41.44 -10.09
N SER A 45 -18.83 42.52 -10.83
CA SER A 45 -19.64 42.69 -12.04
C SER A 45 -19.06 41.93 -13.24
N THR A 46 -17.81 41.46 -13.18
CA THR A 46 -17.20 40.64 -14.24
C THR A 46 -17.86 39.27 -14.30
N ARG A 47 -18.06 38.76 -15.51
CA ARG A 47 -18.59 37.40 -15.75
C ARG A 47 -17.53 36.53 -16.42
N LEU A 48 -17.39 35.33 -15.88
CA LEU A 48 -16.40 34.34 -16.27
C LEU A 48 -17.11 33.13 -16.86
N HIS A 49 -16.73 32.75 -18.08
CA HIS A 49 -17.24 31.56 -18.75
C HIS A 49 -16.08 30.59 -19.04
N VAL A 50 -16.09 29.44 -18.38
CA VAL A 50 -14.99 28.48 -18.42
C VAL A 50 -15.09 27.61 -19.67
N ALA A 51 -14.08 27.66 -20.52
CA ALA A 51 -13.99 26.83 -21.71
C ALA A 51 -13.30 25.50 -21.39
N ALA A 52 -13.98 24.38 -21.64
CA ALA A 52 -13.42 23.05 -21.49
C ALA A 52 -12.46 22.69 -22.64
N ARG A 53 -11.57 21.71 -22.45
CA ARG A 53 -10.64 21.24 -23.49
C ARG A 53 -11.35 20.58 -24.67
N GLY A 54 -12.54 20.03 -24.48
CA GLY A 54 -13.38 19.52 -25.57
C GLY A 54 -14.64 18.80 -25.10
N PRO A 55 -15.46 18.27 -26.04
CA PRO A 55 -16.77 17.69 -25.74
C PRO A 55 -16.77 16.44 -24.84
N GLY A 56 -15.61 15.79 -24.67
CA GLY A 56 -15.43 14.61 -23.81
C GLY A 56 -14.43 14.80 -22.67
N ASP A 57 -13.90 16.01 -22.50
CA ASP A 57 -12.94 16.35 -21.45
C ASP A 57 -13.40 17.63 -20.72
N PRO A 58 -14.00 17.49 -19.51
CA PRO A 58 -14.52 18.63 -18.76
C PRO A 58 -13.41 19.47 -18.10
N THR A 59 -12.12 19.14 -18.30
CA THR A 59 -11.04 19.95 -17.74
C THR A 59 -11.01 21.36 -18.35
N PRO A 60 -10.79 22.40 -17.52
CA PRO A 60 -10.72 23.76 -18.01
C PRO A 60 -9.48 23.97 -18.88
N SER A 61 -9.68 24.53 -20.07
CA SER A 61 -8.59 24.95 -20.97
C SER A 61 -8.28 26.45 -20.87
N GLY A 62 -9.24 27.22 -20.35
CA GLY A 62 -9.13 28.66 -20.14
C GLY A 62 -10.48 29.26 -19.79
N VAL A 63 -10.51 30.56 -19.59
CA VAL A 63 -11.72 31.30 -19.19
C VAL A 63 -11.91 32.54 -20.06
N LEU A 64 -13.12 32.72 -20.57
CA LEU A 64 -13.56 33.97 -21.19
C LEU A 64 -13.99 34.93 -20.08
N VAL A 65 -13.37 36.10 -20.06
CA VAL A 65 -13.60 37.18 -19.10
C VAL A 65 -14.34 38.30 -19.81
N ILE A 66 -15.56 38.58 -19.34
CA ILE A 66 -16.43 39.66 -19.84
C ILE A 66 -16.58 40.70 -18.73
N PRO A 67 -15.91 41.86 -18.82
CA PRO A 67 -16.14 42.96 -17.88
C PRO A 67 -17.51 43.61 -18.10
N SER A 68 -18.11 44.15 -17.04
CA SER A 68 -19.36 44.92 -17.15
C SER A 68 -19.15 46.40 -17.50
N GLY A 69 -17.91 46.90 -17.52
CA GLY A 69 -17.57 48.31 -17.75
C GLY A 69 -16.60 48.51 -18.93
N ASP A 70 -16.72 49.69 -19.58
CA ASP A 70 -16.02 50.04 -20.84
C ASP A 70 -14.53 50.39 -20.69
N THR A 71 -13.93 50.25 -19.51
CA THR A 71 -12.55 50.74 -19.27
C THR A 71 -11.69 49.73 -18.53
N LEU A 72 -10.64 49.26 -19.21
CA LEU A 72 -9.42 48.79 -18.55
C LEU A 72 -8.90 49.94 -17.68
N ARG A 73 -9.02 49.83 -16.37
CA ARG A 73 -8.48 50.84 -15.44
C ARG A 73 -6.97 50.70 -15.32
N GLY A 74 -6.23 51.19 -16.33
CA GLY A 74 -4.77 51.43 -16.25
C GLY A 74 -3.89 50.21 -15.88
N GLY A 75 -4.43 49.00 -15.90
CA GLY A 75 -3.73 47.77 -15.56
C GLY A 75 -2.88 47.23 -16.70
N ARG A 76 -2.01 46.26 -16.39
CA ARG A 76 -1.23 45.53 -17.38
C ARG A 76 -2.19 44.73 -18.28
N ALA A 77 -1.91 44.65 -19.59
CA ALA A 77 -2.68 43.77 -20.48
C ALA A 77 -2.56 42.30 -19.99
N PRO A 78 -3.68 41.58 -19.82
CA PRO A 78 -3.65 40.23 -19.29
C PRO A 78 -2.92 39.27 -20.25
N ALA A 79 -2.33 38.20 -19.71
CA ALA A 79 -1.51 37.23 -20.47
C ALA A 79 -2.31 36.30 -21.44
N GLY A 80 -3.42 36.79 -22.00
CA GLY A 80 -4.30 36.10 -22.94
C GLY A 80 -4.50 36.87 -24.25
N PHE A 81 -5.53 36.52 -25.02
CA PHE A 81 -5.89 37.27 -26.24
C PHE A 81 -7.18 38.07 -26.06
N ALA A 82 -7.21 39.22 -26.72
CA ALA A 82 -8.35 40.13 -26.70
C ALA A 82 -9.52 39.59 -27.55
N CYS A 83 -10.73 39.75 -27.03
CA CYS A 83 -11.98 39.40 -27.68
C CYS A 83 -12.83 40.65 -27.88
N ARG A 84 -13.64 40.62 -28.94
CA ARG A 84 -14.63 41.65 -29.26
C ARG A 84 -16.01 41.03 -29.42
N ARG A 85 -17.02 41.86 -29.23
CA ARG A 85 -18.40 41.45 -29.42
C ARG A 85 -18.85 41.75 -30.84
N VAL A 86 -19.43 40.77 -31.52
CA VAL A 86 -19.97 40.93 -32.91
C VAL A 86 -21.49 40.92 -32.98
N ALA A 87 -22.13 40.37 -31.95
CA ALA A 87 -23.55 40.48 -31.65
C ALA A 87 -23.70 40.44 -30.12
N PRO A 88 -24.84 40.83 -29.52
CA PRO A 88 -24.98 41.02 -28.07
C PRO A 88 -24.41 39.89 -27.18
N GLU A 89 -24.50 38.64 -27.64
CA GLU A 89 -24.04 37.44 -26.91
C GLU A 89 -22.92 36.68 -27.66
N VAL A 90 -22.39 37.22 -28.75
CA VAL A 90 -21.43 36.52 -29.62
C VAL A 90 -20.06 37.18 -29.58
N TRP A 91 -19.07 36.39 -29.16
CA TRP A 91 -17.70 36.81 -28.89
C TRP A 91 -16.71 36.10 -29.80
N ILE A 92 -15.81 36.87 -30.41
CA ILE A 92 -14.72 36.34 -31.25
C ILE A 92 -13.40 37.06 -30.94
N PRO A 93 -12.23 36.50 -31.29
CA PRO A 93 -10.95 37.18 -31.13
C PRO A 93 -10.91 38.49 -31.93
N CYS A 94 -10.26 39.52 -31.38
CA CYS A 94 -10.15 40.84 -32.03
C CYS A 94 -9.50 40.75 -33.44
N GLU A 95 -8.57 39.82 -33.61
CA GLU A 95 -7.81 39.58 -34.85
C GLU A 95 -8.55 38.68 -35.86
N SER A 96 -9.80 38.30 -35.58
CA SER A 96 -10.58 37.39 -36.41
C SER A 96 -11.88 38.00 -36.94
N GLU A 97 -12.35 37.46 -38.06
CA GLU A 97 -13.62 37.75 -38.71
C GLU A 97 -14.36 36.46 -39.07
N LEU A 98 -15.70 36.53 -39.13
CA LEU A 98 -16.54 35.39 -39.52
C LEU A 98 -16.66 35.33 -41.04
N SER A 99 -16.41 34.15 -41.60
CA SER A 99 -16.56 33.86 -43.03
C SER A 99 -17.45 32.63 -43.23
N PRO A 100 -18.53 32.70 -44.02
CA PRO A 100 -19.04 33.90 -44.70
C PRO A 100 -19.50 34.99 -43.71
N PRO A 101 -19.60 36.27 -44.14
CA PRO A 101 -20.13 37.33 -43.28
C PRO A 101 -21.60 37.03 -42.95
N VAL A 102 -21.94 37.11 -41.66
CA VAL A 102 -23.29 36.83 -41.13
C VAL A 102 -23.84 38.12 -40.52
N ALA A 103 -25.13 38.40 -40.75
CA ALA A 103 -25.77 39.60 -40.20
C ALA A 103 -25.89 39.51 -38.66
N GLN A 104 -25.87 40.66 -37.97
CA GLN A 104 -25.91 40.71 -36.50
C GLN A 104 -27.21 40.11 -35.96
N GLU A 105 -28.33 40.28 -36.66
CA GLU A 105 -29.63 39.69 -36.30
C GLU A 105 -29.62 38.17 -36.39
N GLU A 106 -28.93 37.60 -37.39
CA GLU A 106 -28.79 36.16 -37.57
C GLU A 106 -27.89 35.56 -36.49
N LEU A 107 -26.78 36.23 -36.15
CA LEU A 107 -25.91 35.84 -35.04
C LEU A 107 -26.64 35.89 -33.70
N SER A 108 -27.50 36.91 -33.50
CA SER A 108 -28.32 37.02 -32.29
C SER A 108 -29.36 35.89 -32.20
N ARG A 109 -29.96 35.48 -33.32
CA ARG A 109 -30.84 34.30 -33.38
C ARG A 109 -30.07 32.98 -33.15
N LEU A 110 -28.83 32.88 -33.64
CA LEU A 110 -27.98 31.71 -33.44
C LEU A 110 -27.58 31.55 -31.96
N ALA A 111 -27.32 32.66 -31.27
CA ALA A 111 -27.03 32.69 -29.85
C ALA A 111 -28.21 32.17 -29.01
N ASN A 112 -29.44 32.55 -29.36
CA ASN A 112 -30.67 32.08 -28.75
C ASN A 112 -30.66 32.17 -27.20
N GLY A 113 -30.20 33.31 -26.66
CA GLY A 113 -30.12 33.54 -25.21
C GLY A 113 -28.95 32.80 -24.54
N ARG A 114 -27.83 32.63 -25.26
CA ARG A 114 -26.62 31.93 -24.81
C ARG A 114 -25.40 32.71 -25.28
N VAL A 115 -24.40 32.81 -24.41
CA VAL A 115 -23.12 33.39 -24.77
C VAL A 115 -22.38 32.42 -25.69
N LEU A 116 -22.21 32.81 -26.95
CA LEU A 116 -21.42 32.08 -27.93
C LEU A 116 -20.00 32.65 -27.99
N PHE A 117 -19.01 31.80 -27.82
CA PHE A 117 -17.61 32.16 -27.93
C PHE A 117 -16.91 31.31 -28.98
N PHE A 118 -16.36 31.95 -30.01
CA PHE A 118 -15.59 31.26 -31.04
C PHE A 118 -14.11 31.29 -30.66
N HIS A 119 -13.61 30.18 -30.14
CA HIS A 119 -12.18 30.03 -29.85
C HIS A 119 -11.43 29.59 -31.12
N PRO A 120 -10.26 30.18 -31.45
CA PRO A 120 -9.55 29.90 -32.71
C PRO A 120 -9.12 28.44 -32.88
N THR A 121 -8.69 27.77 -31.79
CA THR A 121 -8.24 26.37 -31.82
C THR A 121 -9.27 25.36 -31.32
N LEU A 122 -10.00 25.68 -30.25
CA LEU A 122 -10.91 24.75 -29.57
C LEU A 122 -12.34 24.72 -30.17
N GLY A 123 -12.65 25.63 -31.09
CA GLY A 123 -13.96 25.71 -31.73
C GLY A 123 -14.95 26.58 -30.95
N VAL A 124 -16.25 26.30 -31.13
CA VAL A 124 -17.33 27.15 -30.61
C VAL A 124 -17.82 26.63 -29.26
N PHE A 125 -17.85 27.52 -28.27
CA PHE A 125 -18.45 27.28 -26.97
C PHE A 125 -19.80 28.00 -26.85
N SER A 126 -20.72 27.39 -26.12
CA SER A 126 -22.06 27.93 -25.89
C SER A 126 -22.42 27.84 -24.41
N PHE A 127 -22.41 28.98 -23.73
CA PHE A 127 -22.70 29.09 -22.31
C PHE A 127 -24.12 29.62 -22.08
N PRO A 128 -24.92 29.02 -21.18
CA PRO A 128 -26.14 29.65 -20.71
C PRO A 128 -25.83 31.02 -20.09
N LEU A 129 -26.68 32.02 -20.34
CA LEU A 129 -26.55 33.35 -19.71
C LEU A 129 -26.53 33.29 -18.17
N SER A 130 -27.16 32.27 -17.58
CA SER A 130 -27.22 32.04 -16.14
C SER A 130 -25.97 31.40 -15.51
N GLU A 131 -25.03 30.90 -16.31
CA GLU A 131 -23.83 30.16 -15.85
C GLU A 131 -22.56 31.01 -15.81
N GLY A 132 -22.67 32.35 -15.87
CA GLY A 132 -21.52 33.24 -15.69
C GLY A 132 -21.07 33.29 -14.23
N LEU A 133 -19.85 32.82 -13.95
CA LEU A 133 -19.25 32.88 -12.61
C LEU A 133 -18.74 34.30 -12.31
N ALA A 134 -18.82 34.71 -11.06
CA ALA A 134 -18.13 35.89 -10.54
C ALA A 134 -16.71 35.52 -10.07
N PRO A 135 -15.76 36.49 -9.98
CA PRO A 135 -14.44 36.21 -9.42
C PRO A 135 -14.50 35.66 -7.98
N SER A 136 -15.50 36.06 -7.19
CA SER A 136 -15.74 35.58 -5.83
C SER A 136 -16.05 34.07 -5.78
N ASP A 137 -16.72 33.52 -6.80
CA ASP A 137 -17.04 32.09 -6.91
C ASP A 137 -15.80 31.19 -7.05
N LEU A 138 -14.65 31.76 -7.46
CA LEU A 138 -13.39 31.03 -7.58
C LEU A 138 -12.63 30.90 -6.25
N ILE A 139 -13.11 31.56 -5.19
CA ILE A 139 -12.45 31.60 -3.89
C ILE A 139 -13.23 30.73 -2.90
N ARG A 140 -12.56 29.77 -2.27
CA ARG A 140 -13.13 28.98 -1.17
C ARG A 140 -12.49 29.38 0.15
N THR A 141 -13.30 29.57 1.19
CA THR A 141 -12.79 29.69 2.56
C THR A 141 -12.01 28.42 2.94
N PRO A 142 -10.83 28.56 3.55
CA PRO A 142 -10.10 27.40 4.04
C PRO A 142 -10.93 26.64 5.07
N ALA A 143 -10.87 25.31 5.03
CA ALA A 143 -11.53 24.48 6.03
C ALA A 143 -10.97 24.81 7.41
N GLU A 144 -11.86 24.95 8.40
CA GLU A 144 -11.49 25.17 9.78
C GLU A 144 -10.57 24.02 10.22
N ARG A 145 -9.37 24.36 10.70
CA ARG A 145 -8.39 23.36 11.14
C ARG A 145 -8.69 23.01 12.59
N PRO A 146 -9.12 21.77 12.92
CA PRO A 146 -9.18 21.31 14.30
C PRO A 146 -7.75 21.02 14.78
N GLY A 147 -7.02 22.09 15.09
CA GLY A 147 -5.73 22.04 15.76
C GLY A 147 -5.85 22.67 17.13
N GLU A 148 -5.09 22.18 18.12
CA GLU A 148 -4.98 22.87 19.40
C GLU A 148 -4.20 24.19 19.21
N TRP A 149 -4.96 25.28 19.01
CA TRP A 149 -4.42 26.65 18.96
C TRP A 149 -3.77 27.08 20.29
N ASN A 150 -3.88 26.26 21.34
CA ASN A 150 -3.23 26.44 22.63
C ASN A 150 -1.69 26.40 22.56
N ALA A 151 -1.12 25.91 21.46
CA ALA A 151 0.33 25.93 21.19
C ALA A 151 0.78 27.14 20.35
N ALA A 152 -0.14 28.00 19.87
CA ALA A 152 0.23 29.27 19.28
C ALA A 152 0.75 30.17 20.40
N GLY A 153 2.07 30.29 20.48
CA GLY A 153 2.75 31.17 21.41
C GLY A 153 2.13 32.56 21.42
N VAL A 154 1.95 33.07 22.64
CA VAL A 154 1.50 34.41 23.04
C VAL A 154 1.67 35.48 21.94
N PRO A 155 0.65 36.32 21.67
CA PRO A 155 0.81 37.44 20.73
C PRO A 155 2.02 38.30 21.11
N PRO A 156 2.72 38.92 20.15
CA PRO A 156 4.01 39.60 20.35
C PRO A 156 3.95 40.89 21.19
N SER A 157 2.92 41.07 22.03
CA SER A 157 2.60 42.32 22.71
C SER A 157 2.73 42.29 24.24
N ARG A 158 3.39 41.31 24.87
CA ARG A 158 3.72 41.38 26.32
C ARG A 158 5.20 41.61 26.60
N ILE A 159 5.44 42.76 27.21
CA ILE A 159 6.66 43.29 27.83
C ILE A 159 7.49 42.19 28.51
N GLN A 160 8.78 42.13 28.18
CA GLN A 160 9.73 41.18 28.79
C GLN A 160 9.75 41.35 30.32
N PRO A 161 9.63 40.27 31.11
CA PRO A 161 9.75 40.36 32.55
C PRO A 161 11.18 40.75 32.93
N ARG A 162 11.29 41.59 33.96
CA ARG A 162 12.56 42.14 34.46
C ARG A 162 13.42 41.01 35.03
N LEU A 163 14.66 40.90 34.54
CA LEU A 163 15.68 39.97 35.04
C LEU A 163 15.95 40.26 36.54
N LEU A 164 15.71 39.27 37.40
CA LEU A 164 15.84 39.40 38.85
C LEU A 164 17.22 38.95 39.35
N GLU A 165 17.78 37.86 38.82
CA GLU A 165 19.06 37.30 39.26
C GLU A 165 19.70 36.41 38.18
N ILE A 166 21.04 36.34 38.16
CA ILE A 166 21.81 35.34 37.42
C ILE A 166 22.63 34.54 38.44
N THR A 167 22.31 33.25 38.62
CA THR A 167 23.00 32.35 39.55
C THR A 167 23.74 31.25 38.79
N LEU A 168 24.92 30.86 39.28
CA LEU A 168 25.77 29.84 38.67
C LEU A 168 25.27 28.43 39.07
N ALA A 169 24.54 27.78 38.16
CA ALA A 169 24.04 26.42 38.37
C ALA A 169 25.16 25.39 38.19
N THR A 170 25.74 24.89 39.30
CA THR A 170 26.66 23.74 39.25
C THR A 170 25.85 22.48 38.94
N PRO A 171 26.25 21.66 37.94
CA PRO A 171 25.53 20.41 37.65
C PRO A 171 25.66 19.44 38.84
N PRO A 172 24.57 18.71 39.20
CA PRO A 172 24.63 17.70 40.25
C PRO A 172 25.57 16.56 39.84
N ARG A 173 26.31 15.99 40.80
CA ARG A 173 27.07 14.75 40.59
C ARG A 173 26.12 13.54 40.75
N GLY A 174 26.42 12.39 40.13
CA GLY A 174 25.59 11.18 40.22
C GLY A 174 25.18 10.79 41.65
N GLU A 175 26.08 11.00 42.62
CA GLU A 175 25.85 10.69 44.04
C GLU A 175 24.89 11.67 44.76
N THR A 176 24.60 12.85 44.19
CA THR A 176 23.74 13.88 44.80
C THR A 176 22.36 14.02 44.14
N LEU A 177 22.07 13.23 43.09
CA LEU A 177 20.89 13.37 42.20
C LEU A 177 19.53 13.43 42.92
N PHE A 178 19.38 12.76 44.07
CA PHE A 178 18.11 12.68 44.80
C PHE A 178 18.18 13.23 46.22
N GLN A 179 19.20 14.02 46.59
CA GLN A 179 19.39 14.42 47.99
C GLN A 179 18.37 15.48 48.46
N ALA A 180 17.84 16.31 47.56
CA ALA A 180 16.96 17.43 47.90
C ALA A 180 15.49 17.02 48.13
N GLU A 181 14.94 16.04 47.39
CA GLU A 181 13.52 15.65 47.52
C GLU A 181 13.22 14.82 48.78
N ARG A 182 14.25 14.29 49.43
CA ARG A 182 14.15 13.43 50.63
C ARG A 182 13.58 14.15 51.85
N ARG A 183 13.74 15.49 51.91
CA ARG A 183 13.26 16.34 53.00
C ARG A 183 11.75 16.58 52.99
N GLN A 184 11.05 16.22 51.92
CA GLN A 184 9.60 16.48 51.77
C GLN A 184 8.71 15.25 52.08
N ILE A 185 9.28 14.15 52.58
CA ILE A 185 8.52 12.96 53.00
C ILE A 185 8.29 13.07 54.51
N GLY A 186 7.13 13.64 54.88
CA GLY A 186 6.55 13.88 56.22
C GLY A 186 7.50 13.88 57.43
N ALA A 187 7.71 15.00 58.13
CA ALA A 187 8.70 15.13 59.22
C ALA A 187 8.26 14.58 60.61
N LEU A 188 7.64 13.39 60.67
CA LEU A 188 7.31 12.73 61.95
C LEU A 188 8.45 11.81 62.43
N PRO A 189 8.76 11.78 63.75
CA PRO A 189 9.81 10.94 64.30
C PRO A 189 9.51 9.45 64.13
N PRO A 190 10.55 8.61 64.03
CA PRO A 190 10.43 7.19 63.71
C PRO A 190 9.63 6.44 64.78
N ALA A 191 8.52 5.81 64.36
CA ALA A 191 7.75 4.85 65.15
C ALA A 191 7.67 3.52 64.38
N ASP A 192 7.56 2.42 65.12
CA ASP A 192 7.35 1.09 64.53
C ASP A 192 6.07 1.06 63.67
N LEU A 193 6.05 0.19 62.65
CA LEU A 193 4.88 0.00 61.79
C LEU A 193 3.63 -0.33 62.65
N PRO A 194 2.50 0.37 62.46
CA PRO A 194 1.27 0.04 63.18
C PRO A 194 0.76 -1.36 62.79
N PRO A 195 0.08 -2.08 63.70
CA PRO A 195 -0.48 -3.39 63.39
C PRO A 195 -1.56 -3.28 62.32
N ALA A 196 -1.61 -4.24 61.39
CA ALA A 196 -2.61 -4.27 60.34
C ALA A 196 -3.98 -4.72 60.93
N PRO A 197 -5.12 -4.25 60.38
CA PRO A 197 -6.44 -4.64 60.85
C PRO A 197 -6.66 -6.15 60.67
N GLY A 198 -6.89 -6.87 61.77
CA GLY A 198 -7.12 -8.33 61.81
C GLY A 198 -5.95 -9.17 62.34
N GLU A 199 -4.89 -8.55 62.85
CA GLU A 199 -3.75 -9.27 63.43
C GLU A 199 -4.08 -9.84 64.83
N PRO A 200 -3.88 -11.15 65.11
CA PRO A 200 -4.10 -11.70 66.45
C PRO A 200 -3.08 -11.08 67.43
N PRO A 201 -3.48 -10.73 68.66
CA PRO A 201 -2.58 -10.12 69.63
C PRO A 201 -1.46 -11.11 69.97
N VAL A 202 -0.21 -10.68 69.77
CA VAL A 202 0.96 -11.46 70.16
C VAL A 202 1.01 -11.51 71.69
N ASP A 203 0.92 -12.72 72.25
CA ASP A 203 1.04 -12.98 73.69
C ASP A 203 2.36 -12.42 74.24
N ARG A 204 2.24 -11.42 75.11
CA ARG A 204 3.34 -10.86 75.92
C ARG A 204 3.71 -11.82 77.06
N ALA A 205 4.23 -13.00 76.72
CA ALA A 205 4.70 -14.01 77.68
C ALA A 205 6.24 -14.14 77.72
N GLY A 206 6.98 -13.09 77.33
CA GLY A 206 8.46 -13.12 77.28
C GLY A 206 9.18 -11.97 78.01
N GLU A 207 8.47 -11.01 78.63
CA GLU A 207 9.08 -9.83 79.26
C GLU A 207 9.44 -10.00 80.76
N LEU A 208 9.44 -11.23 81.29
CA LEU A 208 9.74 -11.52 82.70
C LEU A 208 11.03 -12.35 82.94
N GLY A 209 11.91 -12.44 81.94
CA GLY A 209 13.23 -13.09 82.06
C GLY A 209 14.43 -12.15 82.21
N ALA A 210 14.23 -10.83 82.15
CA ALA A 210 15.29 -9.83 82.20
C ALA A 210 15.53 -9.33 83.63
N ARG A 211 15.95 -10.21 84.56
CA ARG A 211 16.44 -9.79 85.89
C ARG A 211 17.19 -10.86 86.71
N VAL A 212 18.03 -11.73 86.12
CA VAL A 212 18.97 -12.60 86.91
C VAL A 212 20.37 -12.79 86.26
N GLY A 213 20.72 -12.12 85.16
CA GLY A 213 21.97 -12.40 84.43
C GLY A 213 23.22 -11.58 84.76
N GLU A 214 23.14 -10.55 85.62
CA GLU A 214 24.26 -9.64 85.93
C GLU A 214 25.26 -10.20 86.98
N TRP A 215 25.15 -11.48 87.36
CA TRP A 215 25.95 -12.07 88.44
C TRP A 215 26.94 -13.19 88.04
N ILE A 216 27.14 -13.47 86.74
CA ILE A 216 28.08 -14.52 86.27
C ILE A 216 29.32 -13.94 85.54
N ALA A 217 29.43 -12.61 85.42
CA ALA A 217 30.58 -11.96 84.80
C ALA A 217 31.81 -11.71 85.73
N LYS A 218 31.85 -12.31 86.94
CA LYS A 218 32.93 -12.04 87.92
C LYS A 218 33.62 -13.27 88.53
N GLY A 219 33.36 -14.49 88.05
CA GLY A 219 33.85 -15.72 88.70
C GLY A 219 34.74 -16.66 87.87
N LEU A 220 35.14 -16.31 86.64
CA LEU A 220 35.84 -17.22 85.72
C LEU A 220 37.22 -16.72 85.25
N LYS A 221 37.81 -15.76 85.97
CA LYS A 221 39.22 -15.32 85.77
C LYS A 221 40.24 -16.00 86.70
N GLU A 222 39.80 -16.78 87.68
CA GLU A 222 40.67 -17.28 88.76
C GLU A 222 40.88 -18.81 88.79
N ALA A 223 40.24 -19.58 87.89
CA ALA A 223 40.26 -21.06 87.95
C ALA A 223 40.99 -21.76 86.78
N ALA A 224 41.88 -21.06 86.06
CA ALA A 224 42.71 -21.65 85.00
C ALA A 224 44.21 -21.39 85.18
N LYS A 225 44.66 -21.08 86.41
CA LYS A 225 46.09 -21.04 86.81
C LYS A 225 46.57 -22.31 87.51
N HIS A 226 45.70 -23.28 87.71
CA HIS A 226 46.06 -24.54 88.36
C HIS A 226 45.35 -25.70 87.64
N LEU A 227 45.99 -26.31 86.64
CA LEU A 227 46.31 -27.75 86.64
C LEU A 227 47.10 -28.14 85.36
N PRO A 228 47.94 -29.19 85.44
CA PRO A 228 49.10 -29.39 84.56
C PRO A 228 48.88 -30.41 83.41
N ALA A 229 49.97 -30.66 82.69
CA ALA A 229 50.12 -31.39 81.43
C ALA A 229 49.63 -32.86 81.38
N ALA A 230 49.45 -33.31 80.12
CA ALA A 230 49.19 -34.64 79.53
C ALA A 230 49.74 -35.89 80.28
N PRO A 231 49.38 -37.17 79.93
CA PRO A 231 48.67 -37.67 78.73
C PRO A 231 47.59 -38.78 78.95
N GLY A 232 46.79 -39.03 77.89
CA GLY A 232 46.26 -40.37 77.51
C GLY A 232 45.01 -40.93 78.20
N TYR A 233 43.86 -40.89 77.51
CA TYR A 233 42.86 -41.97 77.25
C TYR A 233 41.45 -41.39 76.92
N GLY A 234 40.92 -41.73 75.74
CA GLY A 234 39.53 -42.20 75.59
C GLY A 234 38.39 -41.20 75.29
N ALA A 235 38.25 -40.80 74.02
CA ALA A 235 37.33 -39.79 73.45
C ALA A 235 35.82 -40.13 73.29
N GLU A 236 35.18 -41.00 74.09
CA GLU A 236 33.79 -41.44 73.75
C GLU A 236 32.64 -40.92 74.63
N SER A 237 32.87 -40.41 75.84
CA SER A 237 31.74 -40.07 76.74
C SER A 237 31.30 -38.60 76.73
N LEU A 238 32.10 -37.70 76.16
CA LEU A 238 31.77 -36.27 76.05
C LEU A 238 31.06 -35.92 74.74
N ARG A 239 31.25 -36.72 73.68
CA ARG A 239 30.64 -36.48 72.36
C ARG A 239 29.14 -36.73 72.37
N GLY A 240 28.69 -37.80 73.04
CA GLY A 240 27.26 -38.11 73.18
C GLY A 240 26.47 -37.12 74.05
N ARG A 241 27.13 -36.42 74.98
CA ARG A 241 26.50 -35.36 75.78
C ARG A 241 26.49 -34.00 75.09
N LEU A 242 27.38 -33.79 74.11
CA LEU A 242 27.37 -32.62 73.22
C LEU A 242 26.42 -32.81 72.03
N GLU A 243 26.25 -34.02 71.50
CA GLU A 243 25.33 -34.33 70.40
C GLU A 243 23.86 -34.21 70.81
N ASN A 244 23.51 -34.50 72.07
CA ASN A 244 22.16 -34.29 72.61
C ASN A 244 21.85 -32.83 72.98
N LEU A 245 22.84 -31.95 73.05
CA LEU A 245 22.64 -30.50 73.19
C LEU A 245 22.67 -29.78 71.83
N ALA A 246 23.29 -30.39 70.82
CA ALA A 246 23.38 -29.87 69.46
C ALA A 246 22.17 -30.24 68.57
N SER A 247 21.42 -31.29 68.91
CA SER A 247 20.20 -31.68 68.17
C SER A 247 18.92 -30.92 68.61
N GLY A 248 19.03 -30.02 69.59
CA GLY A 248 17.94 -29.11 70.02
C GLY A 248 18.11 -27.66 69.57
N LEU A 249 19.08 -27.36 68.68
CA LEU A 249 19.44 -25.99 68.28
C LEU A 249 19.45 -25.76 66.76
N GLU A 250 18.71 -26.58 66.00
CA GLU A 250 18.42 -26.31 64.58
C GLU A 250 16.91 -26.25 64.35
N THR A 251 16.29 -25.15 64.79
CA THR A 251 15.15 -24.47 64.12
C THR A 251 14.82 -23.15 64.85
N PRO A 252 15.42 -22.01 64.45
CA PRO A 252 14.84 -20.71 64.72
C PRO A 252 14.51 -19.89 63.44
N SER A 253 14.31 -20.52 62.29
CA SER A 253 14.02 -19.82 61.01
C SER A 253 12.52 -19.63 60.71
N GLU A 254 11.63 -20.50 61.20
CA GLU A 254 10.19 -20.41 60.89
C GLU A 254 9.49 -19.26 61.63
N GLY A 255 9.78 -19.06 62.92
CA GLY A 255 9.20 -17.96 63.70
C GLY A 255 9.63 -16.58 63.20
N LEU A 256 10.91 -16.42 62.85
CA LEU A 256 11.45 -15.17 62.30
C LEU A 256 10.89 -14.88 60.90
N SER A 257 10.75 -15.89 60.04
CA SER A 257 10.15 -15.70 58.71
C SER A 257 8.65 -15.37 58.78
N THR A 258 7.94 -15.87 59.79
CA THR A 258 6.52 -15.53 60.03
C THR A 258 6.36 -14.09 60.51
N GLN A 259 7.23 -13.65 61.42
CA GLN A 259 7.28 -12.25 61.87
C GLN A 259 7.66 -11.29 60.73
N ARG A 260 8.65 -11.65 59.90
CA ARG A 260 9.01 -10.89 58.69
C ARG A 260 7.87 -10.81 57.68
N ARG A 261 7.12 -11.91 57.48
CA ARG A 261 5.92 -11.92 56.62
C ARG A 261 4.83 -10.98 57.15
N GLN A 262 4.57 -10.99 58.45
CA GLN A 262 3.62 -10.06 59.07
C GLN A 262 4.04 -8.59 58.88
N GLU A 263 5.31 -8.28 59.06
CA GLU A 263 5.86 -6.94 58.82
C GLU A 263 5.75 -6.49 57.35
N LEU A 264 5.95 -7.39 56.39
CA LEU A 264 5.72 -7.11 54.97
C LEU A 264 4.23 -6.87 54.65
N HIS A 265 3.32 -7.58 55.33
CA HIS A 265 1.88 -7.32 55.22
C HIS A 265 1.49 -5.98 55.84
N ARG A 266 2.07 -5.60 56.99
CA ARG A 266 1.90 -4.28 57.60
C ARG A 266 2.39 -3.17 56.66
N LEU A 267 3.54 -3.37 55.99
CA LEU A 267 4.05 -2.45 54.98
C LEU A 267 3.09 -2.31 53.79
N LEU A 268 2.60 -3.41 53.23
CA LEU A 268 1.65 -3.39 52.11
C LEU A 268 0.35 -2.67 52.47
N HIS A 269 -0.14 -2.87 53.69
CA HIS A 269 -1.32 -2.18 54.20
C HIS A 269 -1.05 -0.67 54.34
N LEU A 270 0.09 -0.31 54.95
CA LEU A 270 0.47 1.09 55.15
C LEU A 270 0.67 1.82 53.82
N LEU A 271 1.25 1.18 52.80
CA LEU A 271 1.39 1.75 51.44
C LEU A 271 0.03 2.04 50.79
N GLY A 272 -1.02 1.32 51.17
CA GLY A 272 -2.40 1.56 50.71
C GLY A 272 -3.09 2.71 51.43
N GLU A 273 -2.90 2.85 52.73
CA GLU A 273 -3.55 3.90 53.56
C GLU A 273 -2.79 5.24 53.54
N ASP A 274 -1.49 5.22 53.85
CA ASP A 274 -0.61 6.38 53.84
C ASP A 274 0.69 6.04 53.08
N PRO A 275 0.74 6.34 51.77
CA PRO A 275 1.88 5.99 50.93
C PRO A 275 3.17 6.71 51.34
N ASP A 276 3.08 7.95 51.87
CA ASP A 276 4.26 8.73 52.25
C ASP A 276 4.89 8.13 53.51
N ALA A 277 4.07 7.67 54.46
CA ALA A 277 4.54 6.89 55.60
C ALA A 277 5.07 5.51 55.18
N GLY A 278 4.38 4.81 54.28
CA GLY A 278 4.80 3.50 53.77
C GLY A 278 6.17 3.52 53.07
N LEU A 279 6.48 4.57 52.32
CA LEU A 279 7.78 4.73 51.63
C LEU A 279 8.98 4.78 52.60
N ARG A 280 8.80 5.20 53.85
CA ARG A 280 9.87 5.24 54.87
C ARG A 280 10.30 3.86 55.37
N HIS A 281 9.41 2.89 55.22
CA HIS A 281 9.64 1.50 55.59
C HIS A 281 9.84 0.60 54.35
N ALA A 282 9.89 1.20 53.15
CA ALA A 282 10.05 0.48 51.91
C ALA A 282 11.41 -0.22 51.80
N ILE A 283 11.38 -1.42 51.22
CA ILE A 283 12.56 -2.24 50.96
C ILE A 283 12.80 -2.27 49.44
N PRO A 284 14.03 -2.03 48.97
CA PRO A 284 14.44 -2.32 47.61
C PRO A 284 14.22 -3.80 47.29
N LEU A 285 13.57 -4.08 46.16
CA LEU A 285 13.35 -5.44 45.69
C LEU A 285 14.58 -6.00 44.98
N GLU A 286 15.48 -5.13 44.52
CA GLU A 286 16.80 -5.45 44.01
C GLU A 286 17.87 -4.74 44.85
N GLY A 287 18.87 -5.49 45.33
CA GLY A 287 19.92 -4.97 46.19
C GLY A 287 21.27 -4.89 45.46
N PRO A 288 22.08 -3.83 45.65
CA PRO A 288 23.46 -3.81 45.19
C PRO A 288 24.29 -4.87 45.93
N ALA A 289 25.41 -5.31 45.34
CA ALA A 289 26.26 -6.33 45.94
C ALA A 289 26.87 -5.88 47.29
N HIS A 290 26.60 -6.62 48.37
CA HIS A 290 27.11 -6.34 49.73
C HIS A 290 28.29 -7.27 50.11
N ARG A 291 29.18 -6.83 51.00
CA ARG A 291 30.17 -7.69 51.70
C ARG A 291 29.89 -7.71 53.21
N GLY A 292 29.43 -8.85 53.69
CA GLY A 292 29.08 -9.10 55.11
C GLY A 292 27.56 -9.21 55.33
N ARG A 293 27.14 -10.16 56.17
CA ARG A 293 25.77 -10.34 56.64
C ARG A 293 25.68 -9.84 58.09
N THR A 294 24.69 -9.02 58.40
CA THR A 294 24.36 -8.64 59.79
C THR A 294 23.42 -9.67 60.40
N ASN A 295 23.23 -9.64 61.72
CA ASN A 295 22.29 -10.53 62.40
C ASN A 295 20.85 -10.24 61.92
N PRO A 296 20.07 -11.27 61.55
CA PRO A 296 18.75 -11.08 60.96
C PRO A 296 17.75 -10.51 61.98
N GLY A 297 17.18 -9.34 61.66
CA GLY A 297 16.12 -8.70 62.44
C GLY A 297 14.72 -9.14 62.00
N ALA A 298 13.75 -9.09 62.92
CA ALA A 298 12.35 -9.46 62.66
C ALA A 298 11.43 -8.28 62.29
N ARG A 299 11.86 -7.03 62.47
CA ARG A 299 11.06 -5.82 62.23
C ARG A 299 11.66 -4.95 61.12
N LEU A 300 10.80 -4.28 60.36
CA LEU A 300 11.23 -3.25 59.41
C LEU A 300 11.52 -1.97 60.15
N GLY A 301 12.77 -1.82 60.58
CA GLY A 301 13.26 -0.56 61.12
C GLY A 301 13.01 0.58 60.13
N PRO A 302 12.64 1.78 60.63
CA PRO A 302 12.54 2.96 59.78
C PRO A 302 13.90 3.17 59.12
N ARG A 303 13.92 3.22 57.79
CA ARG A 303 15.14 3.54 57.08
C ARG A 303 15.25 5.05 57.05
N GLU A 304 16.34 5.58 57.59
CA GLU A 304 16.72 6.95 57.31
C GLU A 304 16.86 7.07 55.80
N ILE A 305 15.97 7.85 55.19
CA ILE A 305 16.05 8.22 53.78
C ILE A 305 17.21 9.22 53.59
N GLU A 306 18.01 9.52 54.63
CA GLU A 306 19.19 10.39 54.56
C GLU A 306 20.39 9.66 53.95
N PHE A 307 20.88 10.16 52.81
CA PHE A 307 22.21 9.82 52.29
C PHE A 307 23.14 10.95 52.68
N GLY A 308 24.10 10.66 53.55
CA GLY A 308 25.22 11.57 53.82
C GLY A 308 26.31 11.41 52.75
N PRO A 309 26.96 12.49 52.31
CA PRO A 309 28.13 12.43 51.45
C PRO A 309 29.31 11.89 52.27
N GLY A 310 29.46 10.56 52.28
CA GLY A 310 30.44 9.85 53.10
C GLY A 310 30.16 8.38 53.35
N GLY A 311 28.98 7.85 52.97
CA GLY A 311 28.69 6.43 53.11
C GLY A 311 27.80 5.90 51.98
N GLY A 312 28.38 5.19 51.01
CA GLY A 312 27.55 4.38 50.10
C GLY A 312 28.17 3.92 48.79
N THR A 313 29.23 4.53 48.29
CA THR A 313 29.93 4.06 47.07
C THR A 313 31.32 3.50 47.34
N ASN A 314 31.78 3.51 48.61
CA ASN A 314 33.01 2.84 49.06
C ASN A 314 32.98 2.37 50.54
N GLY A 315 31.79 2.08 51.08
CA GLY A 315 31.63 1.68 52.49
C GLY A 315 30.90 0.34 52.63
N SER A 316 31.67 -0.72 52.85
CA SER A 316 31.21 -2.04 53.30
C SER A 316 30.39 -1.95 54.60
N GLN A 317 29.06 -2.01 54.50
CA GLN A 317 28.18 -2.31 55.64
C GLN A 317 27.50 -3.66 55.44
N ALA A 318 27.41 -4.41 56.54
CA ALA A 318 26.72 -5.68 56.60
C ALA A 318 25.20 -5.45 56.46
N ALA A 319 24.60 -5.94 55.37
CA ALA A 319 23.17 -5.79 55.10
C ALA A 319 22.39 -7.02 55.57
N ASP A 320 21.20 -6.80 56.12
CA ASP A 320 20.23 -7.87 56.42
C ASP A 320 19.44 -8.16 55.14
N LEU A 321 19.66 -9.34 54.56
CA LEU A 321 18.95 -9.78 53.35
C LEU A 321 17.56 -10.29 53.77
N TRP A 322 16.53 -9.54 53.41
CA TRP A 322 15.14 -9.97 53.59
C TRP A 322 14.76 -10.91 52.47
N GLU A 323 14.50 -12.18 52.80
CA GLU A 323 13.92 -13.15 51.86
C GLU A 323 12.43 -12.85 51.74
N ILE A 324 12.05 -12.25 50.60
CA ILE A 324 10.65 -11.90 50.29
C ILE A 324 10.04 -13.04 49.48
N PRO A 325 8.97 -13.71 49.98
CA PRO A 325 8.19 -14.69 49.23
C PRO A 325 7.70 -14.13 47.90
N ASP A 326 7.64 -14.96 46.85
CA ASP A 326 7.36 -14.50 45.48
C ASP A 326 5.98 -13.83 45.36
N ASP A 327 4.96 -14.32 46.07
CA ASP A 327 3.62 -13.76 46.10
C ASP A 327 3.58 -12.35 46.74
N LEU A 328 4.32 -12.14 47.82
CA LEU A 328 4.49 -10.83 48.45
C LEU A 328 5.35 -9.89 47.62
N ARG A 329 6.37 -10.43 46.93
CA ARG A 329 7.21 -9.67 46.00
C ARG A 329 6.39 -9.10 44.85
N GLU A 330 5.54 -9.90 44.23
CA GLU A 330 4.64 -9.44 43.15
C GLU A 330 3.69 -8.34 43.63
N ARG A 331 3.11 -8.50 44.83
CA ARG A 331 2.24 -7.49 45.44
C ARG A 331 2.98 -6.19 45.74
N LEU A 332 4.21 -6.26 46.26
CA LEU A 332 5.06 -5.09 46.50
C LEU A 332 5.48 -4.41 45.20
N GLN A 333 5.86 -5.17 44.16
CA GLN A 333 6.15 -4.60 42.84
C GLN A 333 4.94 -3.86 42.26
N ARG A 334 3.74 -4.44 42.39
CA ARG A 334 2.50 -3.80 41.94
C ARG A 334 2.24 -2.51 42.71
N ALA A 335 2.31 -2.55 44.04
CA ALA A 335 2.12 -1.39 44.90
C ALA A 335 3.13 -0.26 44.59
N TYR A 336 4.41 -0.58 44.39
CA TYR A 336 5.42 0.42 44.02
C TYR A 336 5.20 1.01 42.63
N ARG A 337 4.76 0.21 41.63
CA ARG A 337 4.43 0.74 40.29
C ARG A 337 3.20 1.65 40.34
N GLU A 338 2.16 1.27 41.09
CA GLU A 338 0.96 2.09 41.29
C GLU A 338 1.30 3.42 41.98
N LEU A 339 2.18 3.36 42.99
CA LEU A 339 2.68 4.53 43.69
C LEU A 339 3.51 5.45 42.77
N ALA A 340 4.44 4.89 42.00
CA ALA A 340 5.22 5.66 41.03
C ALA A 340 4.32 6.32 39.98
N GLY A 341 3.31 5.61 39.48
CA GLY A 341 2.30 6.15 38.57
C GLY A 341 1.46 7.26 39.20
N ARG A 342 1.14 7.16 40.50
CA ARG A 342 0.50 8.25 41.25
C ARG A 342 1.41 9.47 41.35
N GLU A 343 2.69 9.29 41.69
CA GLU A 343 3.65 10.40 41.79
C GLU A 343 3.86 11.12 40.44
N LEU A 344 3.85 10.37 39.32
CA LEU A 344 3.85 10.96 37.98
C LEU A 344 2.61 11.83 37.73
N LYS A 345 1.42 11.35 38.09
CA LYS A 345 0.17 12.11 37.95
C LYS A 345 0.16 13.37 38.82
N LEU A 346 0.83 13.33 39.97
CA LEU A 346 0.99 14.47 40.87
C LEU A 346 2.10 15.44 40.44
N GLY A 347 2.79 15.18 39.31
CA GLY A 347 3.88 16.01 38.79
C GLY A 347 5.18 15.91 39.59
N ARG A 348 5.29 14.90 40.47
CA ARG A 348 6.47 14.69 41.34
C ARG A 348 7.45 13.73 40.67
N PHE A 349 7.95 14.13 39.51
CA PHE A 349 8.75 13.30 38.60
C PHE A 349 10.02 12.71 39.23
N ARG A 350 10.73 13.50 40.05
CA ARG A 350 11.93 13.01 40.77
C ARG A 350 11.62 11.94 41.82
N ARG A 351 10.47 12.00 42.48
CA ARG A 351 10.03 10.96 43.43
C ARG A 351 9.64 9.68 42.69
N ALA A 352 8.92 9.80 41.58
CA ALA A 352 8.62 8.66 40.73
C ALA A 352 9.91 7.98 40.24
N ALA A 353 10.90 8.77 39.80
CA ALA A 353 12.20 8.25 39.39
C ALA A 353 12.94 7.54 40.52
N TYR A 354 12.89 8.05 41.76
CA TYR A 354 13.44 7.35 42.93
C TYR A 354 12.78 5.98 43.14
N VAL A 355 11.44 5.90 43.07
CA VAL A 355 10.71 4.64 43.22
C VAL A 355 11.11 3.64 42.12
N TYR A 356 11.19 4.08 40.86
CA TYR A 356 11.61 3.23 39.74
C TYR A 356 13.06 2.75 39.87
N CYS A 357 14.03 3.65 40.06
CA CYS A 357 15.45 3.29 40.10
C CYS A 357 15.82 2.50 41.36
N ARG A 358 15.34 2.91 42.55
CA ARG A 358 15.85 2.40 43.84
C ARG A 358 14.98 1.34 44.48
N LEU A 359 13.66 1.37 44.31
CA LEU A 359 12.76 0.38 44.91
C LEU A 359 12.45 -0.77 43.95
N LEU A 360 12.19 -0.45 42.68
CA LEU A 360 11.85 -1.41 41.64
C LEU A 360 13.06 -1.96 40.87
N GLY A 361 14.21 -1.27 40.87
CA GLY A 361 15.39 -1.67 40.10
C GLY A 361 15.28 -1.41 38.59
N ASP A 362 14.39 -0.49 38.18
CA ASP A 362 14.15 -0.15 36.78
C ASP A 362 14.68 1.27 36.45
N PRO A 363 15.96 1.40 36.08
CA PRO A 363 16.57 2.69 35.78
C PRO A 363 16.05 3.33 34.49
N LEU A 364 15.50 2.55 33.56
CA LEU A 364 14.94 3.05 32.30
C LEU A 364 13.65 3.83 32.56
N SER A 365 12.69 3.21 33.28
CA SER A 365 11.45 3.87 33.68
C SER A 365 11.71 5.10 34.54
N GLY A 366 12.77 5.08 35.36
CA GLY A 366 13.20 6.23 36.15
C GLY A 366 13.75 7.37 35.29
N ALA A 367 14.59 7.08 34.31
CA ALA A 367 15.10 8.08 33.37
C ALA A 367 13.99 8.70 32.52
N ASP A 368 13.00 7.91 32.08
CA ASP A 368 11.83 8.39 31.35
C ASP A 368 10.92 9.27 32.21
N ALA A 369 10.71 8.91 33.49
CA ALA A 369 9.99 9.76 34.44
C ALA A 369 10.65 11.14 34.58
N LEU A 370 11.99 11.20 34.66
CA LEU A 370 12.73 12.47 34.71
C LEU A 370 12.66 13.25 33.39
N LYS A 371 12.70 12.55 32.25
CA LYS A 371 12.54 13.15 30.92
C LYS A 371 11.16 13.81 30.78
N GLN A 372 10.10 13.15 31.23
CA GLN A 372 8.74 13.72 31.28
C GLN A 372 8.67 14.97 32.17
N GLY A 373 9.39 14.96 33.29
CA GLY A 373 9.53 16.10 34.20
C GLY A 373 10.46 17.23 33.74
N ARG A 374 11.02 17.15 32.52
CA ARG A 374 12.02 18.08 31.97
C ARG A 374 13.32 18.15 32.79
N HIS A 375 13.62 17.13 33.59
CA HIS A 375 14.86 17.01 34.35
C HIS A 375 15.96 16.34 33.51
N HIS A 376 16.28 16.93 32.35
CA HIS A 376 17.12 16.31 31.33
C HIS A 376 18.57 16.04 31.76
N ARG A 377 19.15 16.87 32.64
CA ARG A 377 20.50 16.63 33.20
C ARG A 377 20.56 15.36 34.05
N GLU A 378 19.56 15.19 34.90
CA GLU A 378 19.47 14.06 35.83
C GLU A 378 19.16 12.77 35.06
N ALA A 379 18.26 12.84 34.08
CA ALA A 379 17.98 11.73 33.18
C ALA A 379 19.23 11.32 32.36
N ALA A 380 19.99 12.29 31.83
CA ALA A 380 21.20 12.01 31.06
C ALA A 380 22.28 11.31 31.90
N LEU A 381 22.42 11.69 33.18
CA LEU A 381 23.33 11.01 34.11
C LEU A 381 22.91 9.56 34.36
N LEU A 382 21.61 9.28 34.53
CA LEU A 382 21.12 7.90 34.64
C LEU A 382 21.40 7.09 33.37
N TYR A 383 21.19 7.68 32.20
CA TYR A 383 21.50 7.04 30.92
C TYR A 383 22.99 6.70 30.78
N GLU A 384 23.87 7.57 31.26
CA GLU A 384 25.32 7.38 31.16
C GLU A 384 25.89 6.43 32.21
N GLU A 385 25.54 6.60 33.49
CA GLU A 385 26.15 5.89 34.61
C GLU A 385 25.50 4.51 34.85
N GLU A 386 24.17 4.44 34.93
CA GLU A 386 23.44 3.21 35.27
C GLU A 386 23.14 2.36 34.03
N LEU A 387 22.65 2.99 32.95
CA LEU A 387 22.29 2.29 31.70
C LEU A 387 23.47 2.12 30.73
N ARG A 388 24.60 2.79 30.98
CA ARG A 388 25.81 2.76 30.12
C ARG A 388 25.54 3.08 28.65
N ASN A 389 24.58 3.96 28.38
CA ASN A 389 24.19 4.40 27.05
C ASN A 389 24.49 5.90 26.84
N PRO A 390 25.74 6.24 26.43
CA PRO A 390 26.15 7.64 26.28
C PRO A 390 25.46 8.35 25.11
N LEU A 391 24.94 7.61 24.12
CA LEU A 391 24.23 8.19 22.97
C LEU A 391 22.88 8.75 23.39
N GLU A 392 22.10 7.98 24.14
CA GLU A 392 20.80 8.43 24.65
C GLU A 392 20.94 9.54 25.70
N ALA A 393 22.02 9.52 26.49
CA ALA A 393 22.34 10.63 27.38
C ALA A 393 22.54 11.95 26.61
N ALA A 394 23.32 11.93 25.52
CA ALA A 394 23.55 13.11 24.68
C ALA A 394 22.26 13.59 23.99
N ARG A 395 21.41 12.67 23.52
CA ARG A 395 20.09 12.99 22.95
C ARG A 395 19.16 13.63 23.98
N CYS A 396 19.10 13.07 25.19
CA CYS A 396 18.29 13.61 26.27
C CYS A 396 18.67 15.06 26.61
N LEU A 397 19.97 15.38 26.62
CA LEU A 397 20.46 16.75 26.79
C LEU A 397 20.04 17.67 25.62
N ALA A 398 20.14 17.19 24.38
CA ALA A 398 19.75 17.94 23.18
C ALA A 398 18.24 18.24 23.11
N GLU A 399 17.41 17.30 23.56
CA GLU A 399 15.96 17.48 23.71
C GLU A 399 15.64 18.47 24.83
N GLY A 400 16.42 18.45 25.91
CA GLY A 400 16.29 19.39 27.04
C GLY A 400 16.77 20.82 26.78
N GLY A 401 17.23 21.12 25.56
CA GLY A 401 17.77 22.44 25.20
C GLY A 401 19.18 22.71 25.73
N LEU A 402 19.85 21.72 26.34
CA LEU A 402 21.20 21.82 26.88
C LEU A 402 22.22 21.51 25.79
N LEU A 403 22.19 22.32 24.72
CA LEU A 403 22.90 22.02 23.46
C LEU A 403 24.42 21.99 23.63
N ALA A 404 25.00 22.85 24.47
CA ALA A 404 26.44 22.91 24.70
C ALA A 404 26.98 21.61 25.34
N GLU A 405 26.29 21.10 26.38
CA GLU A 405 26.64 19.84 27.04
C GLU A 405 26.44 18.66 26.07
N ALA A 406 25.36 18.68 25.28
CA ALA A 406 25.10 17.67 24.26
C ALA A 406 26.20 17.62 23.19
N ILE A 407 26.66 18.78 22.69
CA ILE A 407 27.75 18.89 21.71
C ILE A 407 29.02 18.24 22.23
N GLU A 408 29.43 18.54 23.47
CA GLU A 408 30.63 17.95 24.07
C GLU A 408 30.57 16.42 24.06
N ARG A 409 29.39 15.85 24.37
CA ARG A 409 29.20 14.39 24.37
C ARG A 409 29.13 13.81 22.96
N PHE A 410 28.46 14.46 22.01
CA PHE A 410 28.44 13.99 20.62
C PHE A 410 29.82 14.06 19.95
N VAL A 411 30.65 15.06 20.28
CA VAL A 411 32.04 15.14 19.81
C VAL A 411 32.85 13.94 20.31
N ARG A 412 32.69 13.53 21.58
CA ARG A 412 33.35 12.33 22.13
C ARG A 412 32.89 11.03 21.45
N LEU A 413 31.66 11.00 20.95
CA LEU A 413 31.08 9.85 20.25
C LEU A 413 31.33 9.86 18.74
N ASP A 414 32.11 10.82 18.21
CA ASP A 414 32.38 11.03 16.78
C ASP A 414 31.10 11.17 15.92
N ARG A 415 30.06 11.78 16.50
CA ARG A 415 28.77 12.00 15.84
C ARG A 415 28.72 13.36 15.16
N LEU A 416 29.45 13.48 14.05
CA LEU A 416 29.71 14.75 13.38
C LEU A 416 28.45 15.46 12.85
N ALA A 417 27.46 14.72 12.35
CA ALA A 417 26.23 15.29 11.82
C ALA A 417 25.41 15.96 12.93
N GLU A 418 25.21 15.26 14.04
CA GLU A 418 24.48 15.78 15.20
C GLU A 418 25.18 17.01 15.80
N VAL A 419 26.52 17.00 15.88
CA VAL A 419 27.29 18.17 16.36
C VAL A 419 27.05 19.39 15.49
N ALA A 420 27.14 19.22 14.17
CA ALA A 420 26.97 20.32 13.22
C ALA A 420 25.53 20.88 13.26
N GLU A 421 24.52 20.02 13.33
CA GLU A 421 23.11 20.44 13.49
C GLU A 421 22.86 21.17 14.82
N LEU A 422 23.49 20.74 15.91
CA LEU A 422 23.38 21.43 17.20
C LEU A 422 24.03 22.81 17.18
N HIS A 423 25.15 22.98 16.47
CA HIS A 423 25.77 24.30 16.25
C HIS A 423 24.87 25.21 15.39
N GLU A 424 24.21 24.69 14.37
CA GLU A 424 23.20 25.45 13.60
C GLU A 424 22.01 25.87 14.47
N ARG A 425 21.50 24.98 15.33
CA ARG A 425 20.43 25.30 16.30
C ARG A 425 20.83 26.37 17.32
N LEU A 426 22.12 26.47 17.64
CA LEU A 426 22.68 27.53 18.47
C LEU A 426 22.85 28.86 17.72
N GLY A 427 22.64 28.89 16.41
CA GLY A 427 22.82 30.08 15.57
C GLY A 427 24.28 30.36 15.22
N ASP A 428 25.18 29.39 15.37
CA ASP A 428 26.60 29.50 15.02
C ASP A 428 26.97 28.56 13.85
N PRO A 429 26.64 28.93 12.60
CA PRO A 429 26.94 28.13 11.42
C PRO A 429 28.44 28.08 11.10
N GLU A 430 29.25 29.05 11.57
CA GLU A 430 30.69 29.06 11.32
C GLU A 430 31.38 27.93 12.08
N SER A 431 30.97 27.66 13.32
CA SER A 431 31.45 26.49 14.07
C SER A 431 30.95 25.15 13.52
N ALA A 432 29.83 25.12 12.80
CA ALA A 432 29.31 23.90 12.17
C ALA A 432 30.09 23.49 10.92
N ARG A 433 30.61 24.45 10.14
CA ARG A 433 31.29 24.22 8.86
C ARG A 433 32.44 23.20 8.90
N PRO A 434 33.37 23.21 9.88
CA PRO A 434 34.44 22.22 9.97
C PRO A 434 33.92 20.79 10.16
N PHE A 435 32.84 20.61 10.92
CA PHE A 435 32.23 19.30 11.14
C PHE A 435 31.53 18.80 9.87
N TRP A 436 30.83 19.68 9.15
CA TRP A 436 30.27 19.34 7.84
C TRP A 436 31.34 18.96 6.82
N ARG A 437 32.47 19.68 6.77
CA ARG A 437 33.59 19.33 5.89
C ARG A 437 34.21 17.97 6.24
N ARG A 438 34.38 17.67 7.53
CA ARG A 438 34.85 16.34 7.96
C ARG A 438 33.87 15.24 7.54
N LEU A 439 32.57 15.47 7.70
CA LEU A 439 31.55 14.52 7.27
C LEU A 439 31.56 14.31 5.75
N VAL A 440 31.71 15.37 4.97
CA VAL A 440 31.88 15.28 3.50
C VAL A 440 33.08 14.39 3.15
N ASN A 441 34.23 14.61 3.78
CA ASN A 441 35.42 13.79 3.54
C ASN A 441 35.20 12.32 3.91
N GLN A 442 34.57 12.04 5.07
CA GLN A 442 34.21 10.67 5.46
C GLN A 442 33.29 10.00 4.43
N ARG A 443 32.33 10.74 3.86
CA ARG A 443 31.43 10.22 2.81
C ARG A 443 32.16 9.96 1.50
N LEU A 444 33.10 10.83 1.11
CA LEU A 444 33.94 10.60 -0.06
C LEU A 444 34.83 9.37 0.12
N GLU A 445 35.44 9.19 1.29
CA GLU A 445 36.24 7.99 1.63
C GLU A 445 35.39 6.72 1.62
N ALA A 446 34.13 6.79 2.07
CA ALA A 446 33.18 5.68 2.00
C ALA A 446 32.65 5.41 0.58
N GLY A 447 32.93 6.28 -0.41
CA GLY A 447 32.43 6.17 -1.77
C GLY A 447 31.04 6.75 -2.01
N ASP A 448 30.44 7.41 -1.02
CA ASP A 448 29.12 8.05 -1.07
C ASP A 448 29.21 9.50 -1.57
N ALA A 449 29.64 9.66 -2.82
CA ALA A 449 29.84 10.97 -3.42
C ALA A 449 28.55 11.78 -3.64
N LEU A 450 27.40 11.11 -3.70
CA LEU A 450 26.09 11.77 -3.77
C LEU A 450 25.75 12.54 -2.49
N GLU A 451 25.90 11.89 -1.34
CA GLU A 451 25.60 12.51 -0.06
C GLU A 451 26.61 13.61 0.24
N ALA A 452 27.88 13.40 -0.12
CA ALA A 452 28.91 14.43 -0.06
C ALA A 452 28.53 15.68 -0.88
N ALA A 453 28.11 15.52 -2.14
CA ALA A 453 27.68 16.63 -2.99
C ALA A 453 26.43 17.34 -2.45
N ARG A 454 25.48 16.59 -1.88
CA ARG A 454 24.29 17.15 -1.24
C ARG A 454 24.64 18.00 -0.01
N LEU A 455 25.52 17.51 0.85
CA LEU A 455 26.01 18.27 2.01
C LEU A 455 26.77 19.54 1.58
N LEU A 456 27.58 19.46 0.53
CA LEU A 456 28.27 20.61 -0.06
C LEU A 456 27.29 21.66 -0.57
N GLU A 457 26.21 21.24 -1.26
CA GLU A 457 25.19 22.15 -1.78
C GLU A 457 24.31 22.76 -0.66
N GLU A 458 23.68 21.92 0.17
CA GLU A 458 22.62 22.33 1.10
C GLU A 458 23.19 23.01 2.36
N ARG A 459 24.28 22.47 2.93
CA ARG A 459 24.81 22.91 4.24
C ARG A 459 25.98 23.86 4.11
N LEU A 460 26.91 23.58 3.20
CA LEU A 460 28.11 24.41 2.99
C LEU A 460 27.91 25.51 1.95
N GLY A 461 26.87 25.43 1.10
CA GLY A 461 26.63 26.38 0.01
C GLY A 461 27.70 26.35 -1.10
N ALA A 462 28.59 25.35 -1.09
CA ALA A 462 29.71 25.20 -2.00
C ALA A 462 29.27 24.48 -3.30
N ARG A 463 28.45 25.18 -4.10
CA ARG A 463 27.81 24.60 -5.29
C ARG A 463 28.80 24.16 -6.39
N GLU A 464 29.89 24.89 -6.58
CA GLU A 464 30.93 24.52 -7.55
C GLU A 464 31.65 23.23 -7.12
N GLU A 465 32.05 23.14 -5.84
CA GLU A 465 32.69 21.94 -5.28
C GLU A 465 31.76 20.72 -5.37
N ALA A 466 30.45 20.92 -5.20
CA ALA A 466 29.45 19.87 -5.39
C ALA A 466 29.38 19.40 -6.86
N LEU A 467 29.44 20.31 -7.84
CA LEU A 467 29.48 19.96 -9.26
C LEU A 467 30.73 19.17 -9.63
N ASP A 468 31.90 19.59 -9.12
CA ASP A 468 33.17 18.90 -9.35
C ASP A 468 33.15 17.50 -8.75
N THR A 469 32.66 17.38 -7.51
CA THR A 469 32.46 16.08 -6.84
C THR A 469 31.59 15.17 -7.69
N LEU A 470 30.42 15.64 -8.13
CA LEU A 470 29.52 14.85 -9.00
C LEU A 470 30.16 14.52 -10.35
N ALA A 471 30.97 15.42 -10.92
CA ALA A 471 31.65 15.18 -12.19
C ALA A 471 32.66 14.03 -12.10
N THR A 472 33.42 13.93 -11.01
CA THR A 472 34.43 12.86 -10.82
C THR A 472 33.81 11.46 -10.69
N THR A 473 32.56 11.35 -10.25
CA THR A 473 31.89 10.06 -10.08
C THR A 473 31.51 9.38 -11.40
N TRP A 474 31.33 10.17 -12.46
CA TRP A 474 31.00 9.67 -13.79
C TRP A 474 32.29 9.37 -14.57
N PRO A 475 32.42 8.22 -15.28
CA PRO A 475 31.40 7.21 -15.59
C PRO A 475 31.45 5.94 -14.71
N SER A 476 32.51 5.73 -13.93
CA SER A 476 32.83 4.39 -13.40
C SER A 476 32.24 4.05 -12.03
N SER A 477 31.64 5.02 -11.32
CA SER A 477 31.04 4.77 -9.99
C SER A 477 29.73 3.96 -10.07
N PRO A 478 29.41 3.11 -9.08
CA PRO A 478 28.09 2.49 -8.98
C PRO A 478 26.96 3.54 -8.88
N GLN A 479 27.23 4.72 -8.32
CA GLN A 479 26.28 5.82 -8.16
C GLN A 479 26.24 6.77 -9.38
N ALA A 480 26.94 6.46 -10.47
CA ALA A 480 27.16 7.38 -11.59
C ALA A 480 25.87 7.96 -12.22
N LEU A 481 24.81 7.15 -12.38
CA LEU A 481 23.53 7.64 -12.96
C LEU A 481 22.81 8.62 -12.04
N GLN A 482 22.80 8.35 -10.74
CA GLN A 482 22.20 9.23 -9.75
C GLN A 482 23.01 10.52 -9.62
N ALA A 483 24.34 10.44 -9.70
CA ALA A 483 25.21 11.61 -9.67
C ALA A 483 25.02 12.49 -10.90
N LEU A 484 24.82 11.86 -12.07
CA LEU A 484 24.48 12.58 -13.30
C LEU A 484 23.13 13.31 -13.18
N ARG A 485 22.11 12.66 -12.60
CA ARG A 485 20.80 13.28 -12.32
C ARG A 485 20.93 14.48 -11.38
N ALA A 486 21.69 14.32 -10.29
CA ALA A 486 21.95 15.39 -9.33
C ALA A 486 22.69 16.56 -9.99
N ARG A 487 23.68 16.27 -10.84
CA ARG A 487 24.46 17.29 -11.56
C ARG A 487 23.59 18.12 -12.50
N PHE A 488 22.73 17.49 -13.31
CA PHE A 488 21.80 18.23 -14.16
C PHE A 488 20.81 19.08 -13.36
N SER A 489 20.32 18.55 -12.23
CA SER A 489 19.41 19.28 -11.34
C SER A 489 20.07 20.52 -10.75
N LEU A 490 21.33 20.41 -10.32
CA LEU A 490 22.12 21.52 -9.79
C LEU A 490 22.42 22.57 -10.87
N LEU A 491 22.83 22.16 -12.08
CA LEU A 491 23.02 23.07 -13.22
C LEU A 491 21.73 23.82 -13.59
N GLY A 492 20.59 23.12 -13.54
CA GLY A 492 19.26 23.72 -13.76
C GLY A 492 18.90 24.76 -12.70
N ARG A 493 19.13 24.47 -11.42
CA ARG A 493 18.93 25.44 -10.31
C ARG A 493 19.84 26.66 -10.41
N MET A 494 21.06 26.48 -10.91
CA MET A 494 22.04 27.56 -11.11
C MET A 494 21.82 28.35 -12.41
N GLY A 495 20.89 27.92 -13.28
CA GLY A 495 20.66 28.56 -14.58
C GLY A 495 21.82 28.42 -15.58
N ARG A 496 22.71 27.45 -15.39
CA ARG A 496 23.90 27.24 -16.24
C ARG A 496 23.60 26.31 -17.43
N SER A 497 22.62 26.71 -18.26
CA SER A 497 22.22 25.95 -19.45
C SER A 497 23.35 25.63 -20.44
N PRO A 498 24.34 26.53 -20.71
CA PRO A 498 25.43 26.21 -21.64
C PRO A 498 26.26 25.00 -21.21
N GLU A 499 26.47 24.82 -19.91
CA GLU A 499 27.21 23.68 -19.37
C GLU A 499 26.38 22.40 -19.35
N ALA A 500 25.07 22.50 -19.12
CA ALA A 500 24.17 21.37 -19.30
C ALA A 500 24.17 20.88 -20.76
N LEU A 501 24.19 21.80 -21.74
CA LEU A 501 24.31 21.47 -23.16
C LEU A 501 25.67 20.84 -23.49
N ALA A 502 26.77 21.40 -22.97
CA ALA A 502 28.10 20.83 -23.15
C ALA A 502 28.17 19.41 -22.55
N LEU A 503 27.54 19.19 -21.39
CA LEU A 503 27.43 17.88 -20.76
C LEU A 503 26.64 16.90 -21.65
N LEU A 504 25.46 17.27 -22.15
CA LEU A 504 24.68 16.43 -23.07
C LEU A 504 25.46 16.04 -24.33
N ARG A 505 26.20 16.99 -24.91
CA ARG A 505 27.07 16.73 -26.07
C ARG A 505 28.20 15.74 -25.73
N SER A 506 28.81 15.89 -24.56
CA SER A 506 29.84 14.95 -24.09
C SER A 506 29.29 13.55 -23.82
N LEU A 507 28.04 13.45 -23.36
CA LEU A 507 27.36 12.18 -23.14
C LEU A 507 26.99 11.50 -24.46
N ALA A 508 26.64 12.28 -25.49
CA ALA A 508 26.34 11.76 -26.81
C ALA A 508 27.55 11.03 -27.45
N SER A 509 28.76 11.53 -27.19
CA SER A 509 30.03 10.93 -27.63
C SER A 509 30.58 9.87 -26.67
N ALA A 510 30.19 9.88 -25.40
CA ALA A 510 30.61 8.89 -24.40
C ALA A 510 29.93 7.51 -24.63
N GLY A 511 30.56 6.65 -25.42
CA GLY A 511 30.11 5.28 -25.74
C GLY A 511 30.30 4.21 -24.64
N GLY A 512 30.25 4.58 -23.36
CA GLY A 512 30.56 3.70 -22.21
C GLY A 512 29.41 2.79 -21.72
N GLU A 513 29.70 1.87 -20.81
CA GLU A 513 28.68 0.96 -20.24
C GLU A 513 27.53 1.66 -19.46
N PRO A 514 27.75 2.77 -18.74
CA PRO A 514 26.66 3.49 -18.06
C PRO A 514 25.62 4.09 -19.01
N THR A 515 26.04 4.52 -20.20
CA THR A 515 25.12 5.06 -21.24
C THR A 515 24.32 3.95 -21.93
N ARG A 516 24.66 2.69 -21.65
CA ARG A 516 23.96 1.49 -22.11
C ARG A 516 23.04 0.88 -21.06
N ARG A 517 22.70 1.61 -20.00
CA ARG A 517 21.71 1.19 -18.99
C ARG A 517 20.39 1.93 -19.23
N VAL A 518 19.27 1.25 -18.98
CA VAL A 518 17.92 1.87 -19.09
C VAL A 518 17.80 3.12 -18.21
N GLY A 519 18.37 3.09 -17.00
CA GLY A 519 18.36 4.26 -16.10
C GLY A 519 19.01 5.52 -16.67
N PHE A 520 19.85 5.43 -17.71
CA PHE A 520 20.35 6.60 -18.44
C PHE A 520 19.24 7.31 -19.22
N LEU A 521 18.30 6.57 -19.81
CA LEU A 521 17.14 7.13 -20.50
C LEU A 521 16.24 7.90 -19.53
N GLU A 522 16.05 7.39 -18.31
CA GLU A 522 15.26 8.07 -17.30
C GLU A 522 15.81 9.47 -16.98
N VAL A 523 17.14 9.60 -16.87
CA VAL A 523 17.80 10.89 -16.61
C VAL A 523 17.58 11.83 -17.79
N LEU A 524 17.76 11.36 -19.02
CA LEU A 524 17.55 12.18 -20.22
C LEU A 524 16.10 12.60 -20.40
N ARG A 525 15.15 11.69 -20.16
CA ARG A 525 13.71 11.97 -20.19
C ARG A 525 13.32 13.00 -19.15
N GLU A 526 13.86 12.91 -17.94
CA GLU A 526 13.62 13.90 -16.89
C GLU A 526 14.08 15.30 -17.33
N GLN A 527 15.30 15.41 -17.90
CA GLN A 527 15.79 16.68 -18.43
C GLN A 527 14.96 17.16 -19.62
N ALA A 528 14.54 16.27 -20.51
CA ALA A 528 13.69 16.59 -21.65
C ALA A 528 12.33 17.19 -21.23
N ARG A 529 11.78 16.78 -20.08
CA ARG A 529 10.46 17.22 -19.62
C ARG A 529 10.51 18.40 -18.64
N ARG A 530 11.48 18.42 -17.74
CA ARG A 530 11.48 19.32 -16.57
C ARG A 530 12.57 20.38 -16.59
N HIS A 531 13.57 20.30 -17.49
CA HIS A 531 14.65 21.29 -17.48
C HIS A 531 14.11 22.69 -17.83
N PRO A 532 14.52 23.76 -17.12
CA PRO A 532 14.01 25.13 -17.36
C PRO A 532 14.24 25.62 -18.79
N ASP A 533 15.40 25.31 -19.34
CA ASP A 533 15.83 25.74 -20.68
C ASP A 533 15.24 24.89 -21.82
N PRO A 534 14.57 25.50 -22.83
CA PRO A 534 13.98 24.79 -23.96
C PRO A 534 14.99 24.08 -24.87
N GLN A 535 16.18 24.65 -25.04
CA GLN A 535 17.23 24.06 -25.88
C GLN A 535 17.79 22.79 -25.23
N VAL A 536 17.98 22.82 -23.91
CA VAL A 536 18.38 21.62 -23.14
C VAL A 536 17.30 20.54 -23.22
N ARG A 537 16.01 20.91 -23.13
CA ARG A 537 14.91 19.96 -23.28
C ARG A 537 14.91 19.25 -24.64
N HIS A 538 15.12 20.02 -25.71
CA HIS A 538 15.16 19.49 -27.08
C HIS A 538 16.34 18.52 -27.28
N GLU A 539 17.55 18.94 -26.93
CA GLU A 539 18.78 18.14 -27.07
C GLU A 539 18.74 16.87 -26.20
N ALA A 540 18.17 16.96 -24.98
CA ALA A 540 17.97 15.80 -24.12
C ALA A 540 16.96 14.80 -24.70
N ALA A 541 15.87 15.28 -25.32
CA ALA A 541 14.89 14.43 -25.98
C ALA A 541 15.51 13.69 -27.18
N ASP A 542 16.31 14.39 -27.99
CA ASP A 542 17.00 13.79 -29.14
C ASP A 542 18.02 12.76 -28.70
N LEU A 543 18.85 13.08 -27.71
CA LEU A 543 19.80 12.14 -27.13
C LEU A 543 19.08 10.92 -26.52
N CYS A 544 17.92 11.11 -25.88
CA CYS A 544 17.11 10.02 -25.34
C CYS A 544 16.64 9.06 -26.45
N ARG A 545 16.19 9.59 -27.59
CA ARG A 545 15.78 8.77 -28.76
C ARG A 545 16.97 8.00 -29.33
N VAL A 546 18.13 8.65 -29.48
CA VAL A 546 19.36 8.02 -29.98
C VAL A 546 19.83 6.91 -29.03
N ALA A 547 19.85 7.18 -27.73
CA ALA A 547 20.24 6.20 -26.71
C ALA A 547 19.26 5.01 -26.66
N ALA A 548 17.96 5.26 -26.72
CA ALA A 548 16.95 4.20 -26.75
C ALA A 548 17.08 3.35 -28.02
N SER A 549 17.33 3.95 -29.19
CA SER A 549 17.61 3.23 -30.43
C SER A 549 18.82 2.31 -30.30
N ARG A 550 19.93 2.80 -29.73
CA ARG A 550 21.13 1.98 -29.47
C ARG A 550 20.84 0.81 -28.53
N LEU A 551 20.03 1.02 -27.49
CA LEU A 551 19.62 -0.05 -26.56
C LEU A 551 18.74 -1.10 -27.23
N LEU A 552 17.77 -0.68 -28.04
CA LEU A 552 16.89 -1.59 -28.79
C LEU A 552 17.61 -2.41 -29.87
N GLN A 553 18.73 -1.89 -30.39
CA GLN A 553 19.57 -2.59 -31.36
C GLN A 553 20.50 -3.64 -30.72
N ARG A 554 20.61 -3.69 -29.38
CA ARG A 554 21.46 -4.69 -28.72
C ARG A 554 20.88 -6.10 -28.93
N PRO A 555 21.68 -7.06 -29.44
CA PRO A 555 21.21 -8.42 -29.68
C PRO A 555 20.98 -9.20 -28.37
N GLU A 556 21.64 -8.80 -27.27
CA GLU A 556 21.58 -9.47 -25.97
C GLU A 556 20.47 -8.94 -25.04
N ALA A 557 19.78 -7.86 -25.43
CA ALA A 557 18.75 -7.25 -24.60
C ALA A 557 17.53 -8.18 -24.47
N GLY A 558 17.21 -8.57 -23.23
CA GLY A 558 16.04 -9.39 -22.92
C GLY A 558 14.73 -8.60 -23.06
N LEU A 559 13.59 -9.31 -23.09
CA LEU A 559 12.28 -8.67 -23.24
C LEU A 559 11.97 -7.64 -22.15
N GLY A 560 12.38 -7.90 -20.91
CA GLY A 560 12.19 -6.96 -19.80
C GLY A 560 12.94 -5.64 -20.01
N GLU A 561 14.18 -5.70 -20.50
CA GLU A 561 14.99 -4.51 -20.80
C GLU A 561 14.42 -3.74 -21.99
N ILE A 562 14.00 -4.44 -23.06
CA ILE A 562 13.35 -3.85 -24.22
C ILE A 562 12.03 -3.17 -23.84
N SER A 563 11.22 -3.80 -22.98
CA SER A 563 9.98 -3.21 -22.47
C SER A 563 10.27 -1.94 -21.71
N ALA A 564 11.23 -1.95 -20.78
CA ALA A 564 11.58 -0.78 -20.01
C ALA A 564 12.08 0.38 -20.90
N VAL A 565 12.90 0.10 -21.93
CA VAL A 565 13.33 1.12 -22.91
C VAL A 565 12.15 1.70 -23.69
N ILE A 566 11.18 0.86 -24.07
CA ILE A 566 9.97 1.31 -24.77
C ILE A 566 9.10 2.16 -23.86
N ASP A 567 8.92 1.78 -22.60
CA ASP A 567 8.15 2.56 -21.63
C ASP A 567 8.77 3.95 -21.42
N GLU A 568 10.10 4.04 -21.37
CA GLU A 568 10.83 5.31 -21.32
C GLU A 568 10.57 6.18 -22.56
N LEU A 569 10.57 5.60 -23.76
CA LEU A 569 10.24 6.28 -25.02
C LEU A 569 8.79 6.78 -25.07
N LEU A 570 7.83 5.97 -24.60
CA LEU A 570 6.42 6.36 -24.56
C LEU A 570 6.18 7.51 -23.59
N GLN A 571 6.87 7.52 -22.45
CA GLN A 571 6.79 8.61 -21.48
C GLN A 571 7.52 9.89 -21.93
N LEU A 572 8.48 9.79 -22.86
CA LEU A 572 9.12 10.95 -23.48
C LEU A 572 8.15 11.72 -24.40
N ALA A 573 7.29 11.01 -25.13
CA ALA A 573 6.33 11.60 -26.08
C ALA A 573 4.93 10.96 -25.95
N PRO A 574 4.21 11.18 -24.82
CA PRO A 574 2.94 10.51 -24.56
C PRO A 574 1.81 10.94 -25.52
N SER A 575 1.95 12.09 -26.17
CA SER A 575 1.01 12.58 -27.19
C SER A 575 1.15 11.87 -28.54
N ASP A 576 2.22 11.12 -28.78
CA ASP A 576 2.47 10.44 -30.05
C ASP A 576 1.76 9.07 -30.09
N ARG A 577 0.56 9.06 -30.67
CA ARG A 577 -0.25 7.83 -30.84
C ARG A 577 0.39 6.82 -31.80
N LEU A 578 1.20 7.26 -32.76
CA LEU A 578 1.87 6.37 -33.71
C LEU A 578 3.00 5.62 -33.00
N LEU A 579 3.74 6.31 -32.12
CA LEU A 579 4.77 5.70 -31.30
C LEU A 579 4.20 4.58 -30.40
N ILE A 580 3.03 4.79 -29.78
CA ILE A 580 2.36 3.75 -28.97
C ILE A 580 2.03 2.51 -29.80
N ARG A 581 1.47 2.69 -31.00
CA ARG A 581 1.15 1.59 -31.91
C ARG A 581 2.41 0.83 -32.33
N ASP A 582 3.47 1.55 -32.69
CA ASP A 582 4.72 0.97 -33.17
C ASP A 582 5.51 0.27 -32.07
N ALA A 583 5.49 0.81 -30.86
CA ALA A 583 6.02 0.20 -29.63
C ALA A 583 5.34 -1.15 -29.35
N ASN A 584 4.01 -1.19 -29.34
CA ASN A 584 3.24 -2.42 -29.13
C ASN A 584 3.51 -3.47 -30.21
N ARG A 585 3.62 -3.04 -31.48
CA ARG A 585 4.00 -3.90 -32.60
C ARG A 585 5.42 -4.47 -32.40
N HIS A 586 6.40 -3.64 -32.02
CA HIS A 586 7.78 -4.07 -31.79
C HIS A 586 7.87 -5.09 -30.64
N LEU A 587 7.20 -4.82 -29.51
CA LEU A 587 7.13 -5.76 -28.38
C LEU A 587 6.50 -7.09 -28.78
N SER A 588 5.42 -7.06 -29.57
CA SER A 588 4.76 -8.27 -30.06
C SER A 588 5.69 -9.11 -30.95
N HIS A 589 6.44 -8.48 -31.86
CA HIS A 589 7.45 -9.17 -32.68
C HIS A 589 8.59 -9.76 -31.84
N ARG A 590 9.09 -9.03 -30.83
CA ARG A 590 10.15 -9.52 -29.94
C ARG A 590 9.67 -10.69 -29.06
N ARG A 591 8.45 -10.62 -28.52
CA ARG A 591 7.82 -11.75 -27.80
C ARG A 591 7.71 -12.98 -28.68
N ALA A 592 7.26 -12.82 -29.93
CA ALA A 592 7.16 -13.92 -30.88
C ALA A 592 8.54 -14.54 -31.20
N ALA A 593 9.58 -13.72 -31.40
CA ALA A 593 10.94 -14.17 -31.67
C ALA A 593 11.59 -14.86 -30.45
N GLU A 594 11.36 -14.37 -29.24
CA GLU A 594 11.84 -15.00 -28.01
C GLU A 594 11.12 -16.32 -27.74
N LEU A 595 9.80 -16.39 -27.98
CA LEU A 595 9.03 -17.64 -27.92
C LEU A 595 9.55 -18.68 -28.93
N GLN A 596 9.93 -18.25 -30.14
CA GLN A 596 10.57 -19.12 -31.14
C GLN A 596 11.98 -19.56 -30.70
N SER A 597 12.76 -18.67 -30.07
CA SER A 597 14.11 -18.95 -29.57
C SER A 597 14.11 -19.87 -28.34
N ALA A 598 13.13 -19.69 -27.45
CA ALA A 598 12.87 -20.54 -26.29
C ALA A 598 12.41 -21.94 -26.72
N ARG A 599 11.61 -22.04 -27.80
CA ARG A 599 11.28 -23.32 -28.45
C ARG A 599 12.51 -24.01 -29.05
N GLY A 600 13.50 -23.27 -29.55
CA GLY A 600 14.78 -23.80 -30.02
C GLY A 600 15.72 -24.29 -28.89
N ARG A 601 15.73 -23.60 -27.74
CA ARG A 601 16.53 -23.98 -26.55
C ARG A 601 15.86 -25.04 -25.65
N ALA A 602 14.55 -25.22 -25.72
CA ALA A 602 13.81 -26.27 -25.01
C ALA A 602 13.92 -27.66 -25.68
N SER A 603 14.97 -27.90 -26.48
CA SER A 603 15.28 -29.18 -27.14
C SER A 603 16.16 -30.12 -26.28
N LYS A 604 16.21 -29.92 -24.96
CA LYS A 604 16.62 -30.98 -24.03
C LYS A 604 15.47 -31.32 -23.09
N PRO A 605 14.69 -32.39 -23.39
CA PRO A 605 13.68 -32.86 -22.46
C PRO A 605 14.37 -33.40 -21.20
N ARG A 606 14.01 -32.86 -20.03
CA ARG A 606 14.20 -33.57 -18.77
C ARG A 606 13.34 -34.82 -18.83
N LEU A 607 14.01 -35.98 -18.86
CA LEU A 607 13.42 -37.30 -18.82
C LEU A 607 12.48 -37.41 -17.60
N LEU A 608 11.19 -37.54 -17.87
CA LEU A 608 10.22 -38.16 -16.96
C LEU A 608 9.95 -39.59 -17.47
N PRO A 609 9.60 -40.51 -16.56
CA PRO A 609 9.73 -41.95 -16.77
C PRO A 609 8.90 -42.46 -17.95
N LYS A 610 9.55 -43.34 -18.72
CA LYS A 610 8.99 -44.06 -19.87
C LYS A 610 7.64 -44.69 -19.52
N GLY A 611 6.65 -44.43 -20.37
CA GLY A 611 5.50 -45.32 -20.50
C GLY A 611 4.24 -44.67 -21.04
N VAL A 612 4.25 -44.17 -22.28
CA VAL A 612 3.23 -44.39 -23.35
C VAL A 612 3.88 -43.85 -24.66
N PRO A 613 3.86 -44.57 -25.80
CA PRO A 613 4.37 -44.02 -27.06
C PRO A 613 3.42 -42.91 -27.55
N ALA A 614 3.91 -41.68 -27.72
CA ALA A 614 3.12 -40.60 -28.30
C ALA A 614 3.28 -40.63 -29.83
N ASP A 615 2.19 -40.89 -30.54
CA ASP A 615 2.10 -40.73 -32.00
C ASP A 615 2.41 -39.28 -32.40
N GLU A 616 3.16 -39.11 -33.50
CA GLU A 616 3.71 -37.85 -34.03
C GLU A 616 2.68 -36.77 -34.43
N GLY A 617 1.38 -37.01 -34.23
CA GLY A 617 0.29 -36.06 -34.49
C GLY A 617 -0.60 -35.73 -33.28
N SER A 618 -0.28 -36.19 -32.07
CA SER A 618 -1.15 -35.99 -30.89
C SER A 618 -0.89 -34.66 -30.16
N PRO A 619 -1.93 -33.99 -29.59
CA PRO A 619 -1.74 -32.80 -28.77
C PRO A 619 -0.83 -33.07 -27.57
N ARG A 620 0.12 -32.16 -27.32
CA ARG A 620 1.08 -32.28 -26.23
C ARG A 620 0.55 -31.60 -24.97
N VAL A 621 0.63 -32.28 -23.83
CA VAL A 621 0.37 -31.66 -22.53
C VAL A 621 1.47 -30.61 -22.25
N LEU A 622 1.08 -29.35 -22.11
CA LEU A 622 1.99 -28.26 -21.76
C LEU A 622 2.22 -28.19 -20.25
N ARG A 623 1.14 -28.34 -19.48
CA ARG A 623 1.15 -28.20 -18.03
C ARG A 623 -0.09 -28.82 -17.41
N ASN A 624 0.06 -29.18 -16.14
CA ASN A 624 -1.05 -29.58 -15.28
C ASN A 624 -1.03 -28.72 -14.02
N PHE A 625 -2.20 -28.34 -13.53
CA PHE A 625 -2.36 -27.72 -12.22
C PHE A 625 -3.68 -28.19 -11.60
N THR A 626 -3.86 -27.95 -10.30
CA THR A 626 -5.04 -28.41 -9.56
C THR A 626 -5.74 -27.23 -8.91
N LEU A 627 -7.04 -27.14 -9.14
CA LEU A 627 -7.95 -26.37 -8.32
C LEU A 627 -8.19 -27.09 -6.98
N PRO A 628 -8.69 -26.42 -5.94
CA PRO A 628 -8.98 -27.03 -4.65
C PRO A 628 -9.77 -28.36 -4.77
N GLU A 629 -9.11 -29.47 -4.44
CA GLU A 629 -9.66 -30.84 -4.55
C GLU A 629 -10.79 -31.12 -3.54
N THR A 630 -10.94 -30.24 -2.54
CA THR A 630 -12.02 -30.31 -1.52
C THR A 630 -13.39 -29.90 -2.04
N LEU A 631 -13.49 -29.48 -3.31
CA LEU A 631 -14.70 -29.00 -3.96
C LEU A 631 -15.04 -29.86 -5.18
N GLU A 632 -16.33 -30.09 -5.38
CA GLU A 632 -16.84 -30.60 -6.65
C GLU A 632 -17.02 -29.42 -7.60
N TRP A 633 -16.29 -29.41 -8.72
CA TRP A 633 -16.40 -28.37 -9.73
C TRP A 633 -17.56 -28.67 -10.68
N LEU A 634 -18.40 -27.67 -10.95
CA LEU A 634 -19.66 -27.84 -11.66
C LEU A 634 -19.68 -27.14 -13.02
N SER A 635 -19.06 -25.95 -13.12
CA SER A 635 -19.06 -25.16 -14.35
C SER A 635 -17.79 -24.35 -14.50
N ILE A 636 -17.28 -24.31 -15.73
CA ILE A 636 -16.10 -23.53 -16.12
C ILE A 636 -16.49 -22.61 -17.27
N ARG A 637 -16.02 -21.37 -17.23
CA ARG A 637 -16.14 -20.38 -18.31
C ARG A 637 -14.82 -19.67 -18.52
N THR A 638 -14.64 -19.12 -19.71
CA THR A 638 -13.42 -18.42 -20.10
C THR A 638 -13.77 -17.10 -20.77
N GLU A 639 -13.01 -16.07 -20.45
CA GLU A 639 -13.10 -14.78 -21.13
C GLU A 639 -11.68 -14.25 -21.37
N GLY A 640 -11.27 -14.19 -22.64
CA GLY A 640 -9.91 -13.79 -23.01
C GLY A 640 -8.85 -14.64 -22.32
N ARG A 641 -8.05 -14.02 -21.44
CA ARG A 641 -6.94 -14.66 -20.72
C ARG A 641 -7.34 -15.30 -19.39
N TRP A 642 -8.59 -15.17 -19.00
CA TRP A 642 -9.09 -15.58 -17.69
C TRP A 642 -9.93 -16.85 -17.80
N PHE A 643 -9.81 -17.72 -16.80
CA PHE A 643 -10.79 -18.77 -16.55
C PHE A 643 -11.53 -18.49 -15.25
N PHE A 644 -12.79 -18.87 -15.23
CA PHE A 644 -13.67 -18.79 -14.08
C PHE A 644 -14.23 -20.17 -13.80
N ALA A 645 -14.22 -20.57 -12.52
CA ALA A 645 -14.72 -21.88 -12.11
C ALA A 645 -15.71 -21.73 -10.95
N LEU A 646 -16.85 -22.41 -11.05
CA LEU A 646 -17.86 -22.50 -10.01
C LEU A 646 -17.89 -23.92 -9.46
N GLY A 647 -17.68 -24.05 -8.15
CA GLY A 647 -17.66 -25.34 -7.47
C GLY A 647 -18.19 -25.24 -6.05
N GLY A 648 -18.54 -26.37 -5.45
CA GLY A 648 -19.08 -26.39 -4.11
C GLY A 648 -18.97 -27.74 -3.43
N ASN A 649 -19.08 -27.73 -2.11
CA ASN A 649 -19.24 -28.94 -1.30
C ASN A 649 -20.48 -28.81 -0.41
N SER A 650 -20.72 -29.76 0.50
CA SER A 650 -21.88 -29.71 1.41
C SER A 650 -21.96 -28.45 2.27
N ALA A 651 -20.84 -27.76 2.50
CA ALA A 651 -20.76 -26.61 3.40
C ALA A 651 -20.74 -25.25 2.68
N ARG A 652 -20.05 -25.10 1.54
CA ARG A 652 -19.84 -23.80 0.87
C ARG A 652 -19.79 -23.92 -0.65
N THR A 653 -20.21 -22.85 -1.32
CA THR A 653 -20.02 -22.63 -2.76
C THR A 653 -18.93 -21.60 -2.98
N ARG A 654 -18.02 -21.87 -3.93
CA ARG A 654 -16.91 -20.99 -4.29
C ARG A 654 -16.87 -20.71 -5.78
N VAL A 655 -16.44 -19.49 -6.08
CA VAL A 655 -16.05 -19.06 -7.42
C VAL A 655 -14.55 -18.83 -7.42
N VAL A 656 -13.87 -19.27 -8.47
CA VAL A 656 -12.46 -19.06 -8.72
C VAL A 656 -12.28 -18.22 -9.97
N ARG A 657 -11.33 -17.29 -9.93
CA ARG A 657 -10.81 -16.52 -11.07
C ARG A 657 -9.33 -16.89 -11.22
N GLY A 658 -8.91 -17.37 -12.37
CA GLY A 658 -7.52 -17.78 -12.60
C GLY A 658 -6.99 -17.46 -13.98
N VAL A 659 -5.67 -17.61 -14.12
CA VAL A 659 -4.93 -17.48 -15.37
C VAL A 659 -4.28 -18.82 -15.74
N TRP A 660 -3.96 -19.01 -17.02
CA TRP A 660 -3.52 -20.30 -17.56
C TRP A 660 -2.13 -20.75 -17.07
N GLU A 661 -1.40 -19.89 -16.35
CA GLU A 661 -0.18 -20.18 -15.60
C GLU A 661 -0.43 -21.07 -14.37
N GLY A 662 -1.68 -21.20 -13.92
CA GLY A 662 -2.07 -21.99 -12.75
C GLY A 662 -2.31 -21.16 -11.49
N GLU A 663 -2.08 -19.84 -11.57
CA GLU A 663 -2.38 -18.89 -10.49
C GLU A 663 -3.87 -18.54 -10.47
N PHE A 664 -4.47 -18.47 -9.27
CA PHE A 664 -5.89 -18.17 -9.12
C PHE A 664 -6.25 -17.51 -7.78
N GLN A 665 -7.36 -16.77 -7.77
CA GLN A 665 -8.05 -16.28 -6.59
C GLN A 665 -9.35 -17.05 -6.38
N ALA A 666 -9.77 -17.21 -5.14
CA ALA A 666 -11.02 -17.87 -4.78
C ALA A 666 -11.86 -17.00 -3.83
N LEU A 667 -13.17 -16.94 -4.06
CA LEU A 667 -14.13 -16.30 -3.15
C LEU A 667 -15.30 -17.25 -2.86
N SER A 668 -15.95 -17.06 -1.70
CA SER A 668 -17.16 -17.81 -1.36
C SER A 668 -18.39 -16.96 -1.66
N ILE A 669 -19.41 -17.55 -2.26
CA ILE A 669 -20.68 -16.88 -2.55
C ILE A 669 -21.79 -17.41 -1.64
N PRO A 670 -22.78 -16.57 -1.26
CA PRO A 670 -23.86 -16.96 -0.35
C PRO A 670 -24.96 -17.76 -1.08
N VAL A 671 -24.60 -18.89 -1.66
CA VAL A 671 -25.51 -19.82 -2.35
C VAL A 671 -25.23 -21.22 -1.87
N SER A 672 -26.26 -22.03 -1.60
CA SER A 672 -26.05 -23.43 -1.23
C SER A 672 -25.55 -24.26 -2.42
N ALA A 673 -24.62 -25.18 -2.18
CA ALA A 673 -24.15 -26.07 -3.24
C ALA A 673 -25.27 -26.98 -3.79
N ALA A 674 -26.28 -27.28 -2.97
CA ALA A 674 -27.47 -28.00 -3.41
C ALA A 674 -28.30 -27.18 -4.41
N GLY A 675 -28.44 -25.87 -4.19
CA GLY A 675 -29.10 -24.96 -5.10
C GLY A 675 -28.39 -24.85 -6.45
N VAL A 676 -27.05 -24.74 -6.43
CA VAL A 676 -26.23 -24.72 -7.66
C VAL A 676 -26.37 -26.02 -8.46
N ARG A 677 -26.40 -27.18 -7.78
CA ARG A 677 -26.60 -28.50 -8.44
C ARG A 677 -27.99 -28.68 -9.03
N LYS A 678 -29.02 -28.05 -8.47
CA LYS A 678 -30.38 -28.07 -9.04
C LYS A 678 -30.49 -27.28 -10.35
N GLY A 679 -29.62 -26.29 -10.53
CA GLY A 679 -29.55 -25.48 -11.75
C GLY A 679 -28.92 -24.13 -11.46
N HIS A 680 -28.04 -23.69 -12.35
CA HIS A 680 -27.34 -22.42 -12.22
C HIS A 680 -27.06 -21.79 -13.59
N ILE A 681 -26.93 -20.48 -13.60
CA ILE A 681 -26.24 -19.71 -14.62
C ILE A 681 -24.88 -19.31 -14.04
N PHE A 682 -23.85 -19.49 -14.85
CA PHE A 682 -22.52 -18.99 -14.59
C PHE A 682 -21.93 -18.50 -15.91
N GLU A 683 -21.94 -17.18 -16.13
CA GLU A 683 -21.49 -16.58 -17.39
C GLU A 683 -20.70 -15.28 -17.14
N PRO A 684 -19.52 -15.10 -17.76
CA PRO A 684 -18.82 -13.82 -17.76
C PRO A 684 -19.60 -12.76 -18.55
N ALA A 685 -19.55 -11.50 -18.12
CA ALA A 685 -20.36 -10.41 -18.68
C ALA A 685 -19.80 -9.80 -19.98
N HIS A 686 -18.74 -10.38 -20.55
CA HIS A 686 -18.07 -9.87 -21.74
C HIS A 686 -17.51 -8.43 -21.57
N ASP A 687 -16.98 -8.14 -20.37
CA ASP A 687 -16.44 -6.85 -19.94
C ASP A 687 -14.95 -6.93 -19.57
N GLU A 688 -14.21 -7.77 -20.29
CA GLU A 688 -12.79 -8.06 -20.09
C GLU A 688 -12.48 -8.72 -18.74
N GLY A 689 -13.42 -9.54 -18.24
CA GLY A 689 -13.28 -10.27 -16.97
C GLY A 689 -13.53 -9.41 -15.73
N ARG A 690 -14.22 -8.27 -15.85
CA ARG A 690 -14.61 -7.42 -14.71
C ARG A 690 -15.86 -7.91 -14.00
N THR A 691 -16.74 -8.64 -14.66
CA THR A 691 -17.98 -9.12 -14.06
C THR A 691 -18.28 -10.56 -14.48
N VAL A 692 -18.70 -11.37 -13.50
CA VAL A 692 -19.22 -12.71 -13.70
C VAL A 692 -20.61 -12.80 -13.09
N ALA A 693 -21.59 -13.12 -13.92
CA ALA A 693 -22.96 -13.31 -13.50
C ALA A 693 -23.15 -14.72 -12.93
N VAL A 694 -23.68 -14.79 -11.70
CA VAL A 694 -24.11 -16.03 -11.06
C VAL A 694 -25.59 -15.89 -10.74
N TYR A 695 -26.40 -16.86 -11.16
CA TYR A 695 -27.81 -16.94 -10.77
C TYR A 695 -28.24 -18.38 -10.52
N CYS A 696 -28.90 -18.62 -9.40
CA CYS A 696 -29.41 -19.93 -9.02
C CYS A 696 -30.92 -19.80 -8.78
N PRO A 697 -31.79 -20.38 -9.63
CA PRO A 697 -33.24 -20.13 -9.57
C PRO A 697 -33.91 -20.58 -8.26
N SER A 698 -33.27 -21.51 -7.55
CA SER A 698 -33.76 -22.06 -6.28
C SER A 698 -33.24 -21.33 -5.04
N GLU A 699 -32.48 -20.26 -5.23
CA GLU A 699 -31.72 -19.55 -4.19
C GLU A 699 -31.93 -18.03 -4.34
N PRO A 700 -31.67 -17.23 -3.28
CA PRO A 700 -31.74 -15.78 -3.38
C PRO A 700 -30.67 -15.21 -4.32
N PRO A 701 -30.89 -14.00 -4.89
CA PRO A 701 -29.89 -13.30 -5.69
C PRO A 701 -28.57 -13.12 -4.95
N VAL A 702 -27.46 -13.37 -5.65
CA VAL A 702 -26.10 -13.23 -5.13
C VAL A 702 -25.74 -11.75 -5.06
N PRO A 703 -25.44 -11.21 -3.86
CA PRO A 703 -24.95 -9.84 -3.73
C PRO A 703 -23.53 -9.71 -4.33
N PRO A 704 -23.09 -8.49 -4.70
CA PRO A 704 -21.76 -8.27 -5.25
C PRO A 704 -20.65 -8.76 -4.33
N CYS A 705 -19.94 -9.79 -4.78
CA CYS A 705 -18.72 -10.31 -4.18
C CYS A 705 -17.52 -9.90 -5.06
N VAL A 706 -16.43 -9.41 -4.49
CA VAL A 706 -15.33 -8.80 -5.27
C VAL A 706 -14.03 -9.60 -5.11
N PHE A 707 -13.44 -9.97 -6.24
CA PHE A 707 -12.03 -10.34 -6.32
C PHE A 707 -11.18 -9.07 -6.34
N PRO A 708 -10.23 -8.91 -5.40
CA PRO A 708 -9.42 -7.70 -5.33
C PRO A 708 -8.47 -7.58 -6.52
N ALA A 709 -8.13 -6.34 -6.87
CA ALA A 709 -7.06 -6.03 -7.81
C ALA A 709 -5.73 -6.62 -7.33
N ALA A 710 -4.99 -7.26 -8.23
CA ALA A 710 -3.68 -7.84 -7.96
C ALA A 710 -2.85 -7.87 -9.25
N ASP A 711 -1.52 -7.78 -9.13
CA ASP A 711 -0.62 -7.61 -10.27
C ASP A 711 -0.67 -8.79 -11.26
N LEU A 712 -0.76 -10.02 -10.73
CA LEU A 712 -0.96 -11.24 -11.53
C LEU A 712 -2.26 -11.24 -12.33
N PHE A 713 -3.19 -10.37 -11.94
CA PHE A 713 -4.50 -10.17 -12.52
C PHE A 713 -4.63 -8.74 -13.07
N PHE A 714 -3.52 -8.20 -13.60
CA PHE A 714 -3.48 -6.92 -14.31
C PHE A 714 -4.03 -5.74 -13.51
N SER A 715 -3.89 -5.80 -12.18
CA SER A 715 -4.40 -4.81 -11.24
C SER A 715 -5.90 -4.54 -11.41
N GLN A 716 -6.66 -5.56 -11.83
CA GLN A 716 -8.07 -5.45 -12.17
C GLN A 716 -8.97 -6.17 -11.16
N GLU A 717 -9.99 -5.48 -10.67
CA GLU A 717 -11.06 -6.07 -9.85
C GLU A 717 -12.05 -6.87 -10.71
N CYS A 718 -12.63 -7.92 -10.12
CA CYS A 718 -13.71 -8.68 -10.76
C CYS A 718 -14.87 -8.89 -9.79
N ARG A 719 -16.10 -8.60 -10.21
CA ARG A 719 -17.33 -8.68 -9.41
C ARG A 719 -18.12 -9.93 -9.79
N VAL A 720 -18.53 -10.69 -8.79
CA VAL A 720 -19.41 -11.85 -8.92
C VAL A 720 -20.76 -11.50 -8.30
N LEU A 721 -21.83 -11.49 -9.09
CA LEU A 721 -23.15 -11.03 -8.65
C LEU A 721 -24.30 -11.63 -9.48
N THR A 722 -25.51 -11.58 -8.96
CA THR A 722 -26.72 -11.73 -9.76
C THR A 722 -27.11 -10.35 -10.33
N PRO A 723 -27.21 -10.17 -11.66
CA PRO A 723 -27.63 -8.90 -12.24
C PRO A 723 -29.03 -8.51 -11.75
N SER A 724 -29.18 -7.30 -11.23
CA SER A 724 -30.45 -6.85 -10.61
C SER A 724 -31.61 -6.70 -11.59
N TRP A 725 -31.29 -6.46 -12.86
CA TRP A 725 -32.26 -6.36 -13.95
C TRP A 725 -32.73 -7.72 -14.46
N LEU A 726 -32.08 -8.83 -14.07
CA LEU A 726 -32.45 -10.16 -14.54
C LEU A 726 -33.79 -10.58 -13.92
N PRO A 727 -34.83 -10.83 -14.73
CA PRO A 727 -36.12 -11.22 -14.18
C PRO A 727 -36.04 -12.58 -13.47
N PRO A 728 -36.81 -12.78 -12.38
CA PRO A 728 -36.89 -14.08 -11.73
C PRO A 728 -37.43 -15.10 -12.75
N ARG A 729 -36.71 -16.22 -12.95
CA ARG A 729 -37.04 -17.30 -13.91
C ARG A 729 -36.72 -17.03 -15.38
N SER A 730 -35.90 -16.04 -15.71
CA SER A 730 -35.33 -15.90 -17.06
C SER A 730 -34.10 -16.78 -17.22
N LEU A 731 -34.26 -17.95 -17.85
CA LEU A 731 -33.21 -18.91 -18.13
C LEU A 731 -33.36 -19.46 -19.56
N PRO A 732 -32.28 -19.54 -20.34
CA PRO A 732 -30.90 -19.11 -20.06
C PRO A 732 -30.66 -17.60 -20.29
N ILE A 733 -29.47 -17.13 -19.89
CA ILE A 733 -28.90 -15.80 -20.23
C ILE A 733 -27.52 -15.98 -20.89
N VAL A 734 -27.17 -15.09 -21.80
CA VAL A 734 -25.84 -14.99 -22.40
C VAL A 734 -25.45 -13.52 -22.56
N PHE A 735 -24.19 -13.20 -22.30
CA PHE A 735 -23.64 -11.85 -22.44
C PHE A 735 -22.84 -11.75 -23.73
N GLY A 736 -23.22 -10.83 -24.61
CA GLY A 736 -22.52 -10.55 -25.86
C GLY A 736 -21.84 -9.19 -25.86
N PRO A 737 -20.94 -8.93 -26.82
CA PRO A 737 -20.23 -7.65 -26.92
C PRO A 737 -21.14 -6.43 -27.10
N LEU A 738 -22.30 -6.62 -27.74
CA LEU A 738 -23.25 -5.56 -28.08
C LEU A 738 -24.48 -5.53 -27.18
N ALA A 739 -24.95 -6.69 -26.72
CA ALA A 739 -26.16 -6.82 -25.92
C ALA A 739 -26.13 -8.13 -25.10
N SER A 740 -26.84 -8.11 -23.99
CA SER A 740 -27.12 -9.29 -23.17
C SER A 740 -28.47 -9.87 -23.56
N TRP A 741 -28.57 -11.19 -23.67
CA TRP A 741 -29.80 -11.85 -24.11
C TRP A 741 -30.28 -12.82 -23.06
N SER A 742 -31.56 -12.75 -22.72
CA SER A 742 -32.21 -13.70 -21.84
C SER A 742 -33.44 -14.29 -22.51
N MET A 743 -33.73 -15.54 -22.22
CA MET A 743 -34.95 -16.20 -22.68
C MET A 743 -35.82 -16.58 -21.50
N HIS A 744 -37.13 -16.42 -21.67
CA HIS A 744 -38.13 -16.84 -20.72
C HIS A 744 -39.08 -17.83 -21.40
N VAL A 745 -39.17 -19.03 -20.82
CA VAL A 745 -40.07 -20.08 -21.30
C VAL A 745 -41.06 -20.43 -20.19
N ALA A 746 -42.32 -20.06 -20.39
CA ALA A 746 -43.38 -20.32 -19.42
C ALA A 746 -44.73 -20.47 -20.11
N ALA A 747 -45.57 -21.37 -19.60
CA ALA A 747 -46.95 -21.57 -20.05
C ALA A 747 -47.10 -21.75 -21.58
N GLY A 748 -46.17 -22.46 -22.21
CA GLY A 748 -46.19 -22.70 -23.66
C GLY A 748 -45.75 -21.52 -24.53
N ARG A 749 -45.25 -20.43 -23.93
CA ARG A 749 -44.66 -19.30 -24.64
C ARG A 749 -43.14 -19.25 -24.44
N ALA A 750 -42.44 -18.87 -25.49
CA ALA A 750 -41.01 -18.64 -25.50
C ALA A 750 -40.73 -17.21 -25.95
N VAL A 751 -40.21 -16.40 -25.03
CA VAL A 751 -39.95 -14.97 -25.25
C VAL A 751 -38.46 -14.72 -25.08
N LEU A 752 -37.86 -14.06 -26.06
CA LEU A 752 -36.47 -13.65 -26.08
C LEU A 752 -36.37 -12.14 -25.83
N SER A 753 -35.54 -11.73 -24.88
CA SER A 753 -35.34 -10.33 -24.53
C SER A 753 -33.87 -9.95 -24.66
N SER A 754 -33.59 -8.84 -25.33
CA SER A 754 -32.26 -8.23 -25.40
C SER A 754 -32.18 -7.03 -24.47
N HIS A 755 -31.03 -6.88 -23.84
CA HIS A 755 -30.73 -5.83 -22.88
C HIS A 755 -29.41 -5.16 -23.28
N ASP A 756 -29.28 -3.87 -22.97
CA ASP A 756 -28.01 -3.17 -23.14
C ASP A 756 -26.99 -3.59 -22.05
N ARG A 757 -25.86 -2.87 -21.96
CA ARG A 757 -24.85 -3.13 -20.92
C ARG A 757 -25.29 -2.68 -19.52
N SER A 758 -26.23 -1.74 -19.45
CA SER A 758 -26.81 -1.22 -18.19
C SER A 758 -27.86 -2.18 -17.63
N GLY A 759 -28.39 -3.07 -18.47
CA GLY A 759 -29.49 -3.97 -18.16
C GLY A 759 -30.86 -3.47 -18.61
N ASP A 760 -30.91 -2.36 -19.35
CA ASP A 760 -32.14 -1.81 -19.88
C ASP A 760 -32.63 -2.65 -21.05
N LEU A 761 -33.92 -2.97 -21.06
CA LEU A 761 -34.56 -3.77 -22.09
C LEU A 761 -34.55 -3.02 -23.43
N LEU A 762 -33.84 -3.56 -24.42
CA LEU A 762 -33.75 -3.00 -25.78
C LEU A 762 -34.88 -3.52 -26.67
N GLN A 763 -35.12 -4.84 -26.63
CA GLN A 763 -36.12 -5.48 -27.49
C GLN A 763 -36.65 -6.75 -26.82
N THR A 764 -37.91 -7.09 -27.15
CA THR A 764 -38.50 -8.39 -26.84
C THR A 764 -39.08 -9.01 -28.12
N ILE A 765 -38.82 -10.30 -28.32
CA ILE A 765 -39.22 -11.07 -29.51
C ILE A 765 -39.94 -12.34 -29.03
N ASP A 766 -41.17 -12.55 -29.49
CA ASP A 766 -41.87 -13.81 -29.29
C ASP A 766 -41.36 -14.85 -30.31
N VAL A 767 -40.74 -15.92 -29.81
CA VAL A 767 -40.20 -17.03 -30.62
C VAL A 767 -41.01 -18.31 -30.46
N THR A 768 -42.21 -18.23 -29.88
CA THR A 768 -43.08 -19.37 -29.60
C THR A 768 -43.45 -20.14 -30.86
N ALA A 769 -43.78 -19.46 -31.96
CA ALA A 769 -44.13 -20.10 -33.23
C ALA A 769 -42.94 -20.83 -33.87
N GLU A 770 -41.73 -20.43 -33.52
CA GLU A 770 -40.49 -20.92 -34.10
C GLU A 770 -39.95 -22.15 -33.34
N LEU A 771 -40.22 -22.25 -32.03
CA LEU A 771 -39.69 -23.30 -31.14
C LEU A 771 -40.76 -24.29 -30.65
N PRO A 772 -40.43 -25.59 -30.54
CA PRO A 772 -41.32 -26.58 -29.94
C PRO A 772 -41.30 -26.46 -28.40
N VAL A 773 -42.07 -25.53 -27.83
CA VAL A 773 -42.10 -25.25 -26.37
C VAL A 773 -42.64 -26.42 -25.53
N HIS A 774 -43.33 -27.37 -26.16
CA HIS A 774 -43.91 -28.55 -25.50
C HIS A 774 -42.99 -29.80 -25.48
N GLY A 775 -41.77 -29.69 -26.01
CA GLY A 775 -40.77 -30.77 -25.96
C GLY A 775 -39.78 -30.54 -24.82
N GLY A 776 -39.73 -31.47 -23.86
CA GLY A 776 -38.83 -31.40 -22.72
C GLY A 776 -37.36 -31.17 -23.13
N GLY A 777 -36.71 -30.19 -22.50
CA GLY A 777 -35.32 -29.81 -22.73
C GLY A 777 -35.05 -28.40 -22.19
N ALA A 778 -33.82 -28.13 -21.75
CA ALA A 778 -33.42 -26.79 -21.34
C ALA A 778 -33.08 -25.95 -22.57
N PRO A 779 -33.57 -24.71 -22.69
CA PRO A 779 -33.18 -23.85 -23.80
C PRO A 779 -31.68 -23.48 -23.68
N CYS A 780 -31.00 -23.43 -24.81
CA CYS A 780 -29.62 -22.99 -24.93
C CYS A 780 -29.55 -21.71 -25.77
N LEU A 781 -28.76 -20.74 -25.34
CA LEU A 781 -28.48 -19.52 -26.10
C LEU A 781 -26.98 -19.41 -26.39
N ALA A 782 -26.65 -18.82 -27.52
CA ALA A 782 -25.28 -18.41 -27.82
C ALA A 782 -25.25 -17.15 -28.69
N THR A 783 -24.38 -16.20 -28.33
CA THR A 783 -24.24 -14.92 -29.03
C THR A 783 -23.39 -15.06 -30.29
N LEU A 784 -23.81 -14.42 -31.37
CA LEU A 784 -23.05 -14.26 -32.60
C LEU A 784 -22.76 -12.77 -32.84
N PRO A 785 -21.73 -12.39 -33.63
CA PRO A 785 -21.38 -10.98 -33.85
C PRO A 785 -22.52 -10.09 -34.37
N GLN A 786 -23.49 -10.65 -35.10
CA GLN A 786 -24.62 -9.93 -35.68
C GLN A 786 -25.98 -10.61 -35.39
N GLY A 787 -26.07 -11.41 -34.32
CA GLY A 787 -27.31 -12.14 -34.01
C GLY A 787 -27.20 -13.06 -32.80
N ILE A 788 -28.18 -13.94 -32.66
CA ILE A 788 -28.25 -14.93 -31.58
C ILE A 788 -28.72 -16.27 -32.11
N ALA A 789 -28.10 -17.33 -31.61
CA ALA A 789 -28.54 -18.69 -31.81
C ALA A 789 -29.31 -19.18 -30.58
N ILE A 790 -30.44 -19.84 -30.83
CA ILE A 790 -31.34 -20.38 -29.81
C ILE A 790 -31.57 -21.84 -30.15
N ALA A 791 -31.39 -22.73 -29.19
CA ALA A 791 -31.71 -24.13 -29.37
C ALA A 791 -32.63 -24.64 -28.27
N LEU A 792 -33.63 -25.44 -28.66
CA LEU A 792 -34.53 -26.10 -27.74
C LEU A 792 -34.98 -27.44 -28.34
N GLY A 793 -34.80 -28.52 -27.58
CA GLY A 793 -35.07 -29.88 -28.07
C GLY A 793 -34.25 -30.17 -29.32
N ARG A 794 -34.92 -30.51 -30.43
CA ARG A 794 -34.27 -30.85 -31.71
C ARG A 794 -34.26 -29.69 -32.71
N ARG A 795 -34.38 -28.45 -32.25
CA ARG A 795 -34.46 -27.29 -33.12
C ARG A 795 -33.41 -26.24 -32.78
N LEU A 796 -32.72 -25.77 -33.81
CA LEU A 796 -31.85 -24.60 -33.79
C LEU A 796 -32.51 -23.46 -34.57
N LEU A 797 -32.56 -22.29 -33.96
CA LEU A 797 -32.97 -21.04 -34.56
C LEU A 797 -31.80 -20.08 -34.57
N ILE A 798 -31.62 -19.38 -35.68
CA ILE A 798 -30.59 -18.35 -35.83
C ILE A 798 -31.29 -17.06 -36.25
N LEU A 799 -31.21 -16.04 -35.40
CA LEU A 799 -31.73 -14.71 -35.71
C LEU A 799 -30.74 -13.99 -36.64
N LYS A 800 -31.20 -13.63 -37.83
CA LYS A 800 -30.44 -12.85 -38.81
C LYS A 800 -30.55 -11.34 -38.54
N PRO A 801 -29.62 -10.51 -39.08
CA PRO A 801 -29.60 -9.06 -38.82
C PRO A 801 -30.83 -8.34 -39.39
N ASN A 802 -31.50 -8.94 -40.38
CA ASN A 802 -32.75 -8.44 -40.96
C ASN A 802 -33.99 -8.81 -40.13
N GLY A 803 -33.82 -9.41 -38.95
CA GLY A 803 -34.91 -9.83 -38.07
C GLY A 803 -35.56 -11.16 -38.43
N ALA A 804 -35.14 -11.83 -39.51
CA ALA A 804 -35.67 -13.13 -39.90
C ALA A 804 -35.00 -14.29 -39.15
N PHE A 805 -35.74 -15.37 -38.91
CA PHE A 805 -35.20 -16.61 -38.34
C PHE A 805 -34.81 -17.61 -39.41
N SER A 806 -33.62 -18.19 -39.29
CA SER A 806 -33.25 -19.44 -39.94
C SER A 806 -33.59 -20.61 -39.01
N ARG A 807 -34.41 -21.55 -39.48
CA ARG A 807 -34.79 -22.76 -38.75
C ARG A 807 -33.99 -23.94 -39.25
N ILE A 808 -33.46 -24.73 -38.32
CA ILE A 808 -32.72 -25.95 -38.63
C ILE A 808 -33.18 -27.05 -37.68
N ASP A 809 -33.67 -28.15 -38.24
CA ASP A 809 -34.02 -29.34 -37.48
C ASP A 809 -32.80 -30.23 -37.28
N LEU A 810 -32.67 -30.78 -36.08
CA LEU A 810 -31.48 -31.50 -35.62
C LEU A 810 -31.76 -33.00 -35.45
N PRO A 811 -30.73 -33.85 -35.65
CA PRO A 811 -30.86 -35.30 -35.56
C PRO A 811 -30.99 -35.82 -34.12
N SER A 812 -30.63 -35.02 -33.11
CA SER A 812 -30.69 -35.38 -31.70
C SER A 812 -30.98 -34.14 -30.84
N PRO A 813 -31.56 -34.27 -29.63
CA PRO A 813 -31.80 -33.13 -28.75
C PRO A 813 -30.52 -32.40 -28.37
N VAL A 814 -30.56 -31.07 -28.35
CA VAL A 814 -29.43 -30.21 -28.01
C VAL A 814 -29.16 -30.22 -26.51
N VAL A 815 -27.88 -30.35 -26.16
CA VAL A 815 -27.38 -30.25 -24.79
C VAL A 815 -26.70 -28.91 -24.56
N ARG A 816 -25.94 -28.41 -25.54
CA ARG A 816 -25.17 -27.15 -25.40
C ARG A 816 -24.89 -26.52 -26.76
N LEU A 817 -24.79 -25.19 -26.77
CA LEU A 817 -24.25 -24.41 -27.88
C LEU A 817 -22.84 -23.91 -27.57
N PHE A 818 -21.99 -23.83 -28.59
CA PHE A 818 -20.66 -23.22 -28.52
C PHE A 818 -20.42 -22.37 -29.77
N THR A 819 -19.59 -21.33 -29.69
CA THR A 819 -19.45 -20.35 -30.78
C THR A 819 -18.03 -20.15 -31.21
N SER A 820 -17.86 -19.83 -32.49
CA SER A 820 -16.57 -19.47 -33.06
C SER A 820 -15.98 -18.23 -32.36
N PRO A 821 -14.64 -18.14 -32.18
CA PRO A 821 -13.99 -16.98 -31.58
C PRO A 821 -14.25 -15.68 -32.37
N ALA A 822 -14.12 -14.55 -31.70
CA ALA A 822 -14.13 -13.24 -32.36
C ALA A 822 -13.07 -13.19 -33.49
N TYR A 823 -13.35 -12.44 -34.55
CA TYR A 823 -12.48 -12.29 -35.73
C TYR A 823 -12.28 -13.56 -36.58
N THR A 824 -13.02 -14.64 -36.30
CA THR A 824 -13.14 -15.79 -37.22
C THR A 824 -14.48 -15.75 -37.96
N ARG A 825 -14.66 -16.60 -38.97
CA ARG A 825 -15.96 -16.74 -39.64
C ARG A 825 -17.00 -17.14 -38.59
N PRO A 826 -18.10 -16.38 -38.41
CA PRO A 826 -19.10 -16.69 -37.40
C PRO A 826 -19.68 -18.08 -37.62
N ALA A 827 -19.68 -18.90 -36.58
CA ALA A 827 -20.29 -20.22 -36.60
C ALA A 827 -20.86 -20.55 -35.22
N VAL A 828 -21.94 -21.33 -35.22
CA VAL A 828 -22.52 -21.92 -34.01
C VAL A 828 -22.35 -23.43 -34.09
N GLY A 829 -21.65 -23.97 -33.12
CA GLY A 829 -21.57 -25.39 -32.85
C GLY A 829 -22.70 -25.85 -31.94
N VAL A 830 -23.20 -27.05 -32.19
CA VAL A 830 -24.30 -27.68 -31.47
C VAL A 830 -23.81 -29.02 -30.95
N SER A 831 -23.73 -29.16 -29.64
CA SER A 831 -23.55 -30.45 -28.97
C SER A 831 -24.91 -31.02 -28.61
N MET A 832 -25.13 -32.27 -28.97
CA MET A 832 -26.41 -32.98 -28.78
C MET A 832 -26.21 -34.20 -27.88
N GLU A 833 -27.30 -34.84 -27.44
CA GLU A 833 -27.22 -36.08 -26.65
C GLU A 833 -26.42 -37.18 -27.38
N ARG A 834 -26.47 -37.17 -28.71
CA ARG A 834 -25.68 -38.02 -29.61
C ARG A 834 -25.18 -37.19 -30.78
N GLY A 835 -23.87 -37.01 -30.87
CA GLY A 835 -23.17 -36.29 -31.91
C GLY A 835 -23.02 -34.77 -31.68
N ALA A 836 -22.26 -34.14 -32.57
CA ALA A 836 -22.06 -32.70 -32.64
C ALA A 836 -22.12 -32.21 -34.09
N LEU A 837 -22.70 -31.03 -34.28
CA LEU A 837 -22.81 -30.35 -35.57
C LEU A 837 -22.25 -28.92 -35.47
N VAL A 838 -22.00 -28.30 -36.61
CA VAL A 838 -21.68 -26.87 -36.67
C VAL A 838 -22.36 -26.23 -37.88
N HIS A 839 -22.87 -25.03 -37.67
CA HIS A 839 -23.47 -24.18 -38.69
C HIS A 839 -22.63 -22.91 -38.85
N TRP A 840 -22.03 -22.72 -40.02
CA TRP A 840 -21.37 -21.46 -40.36
C TRP A 840 -22.37 -20.46 -40.87
N TRP A 841 -22.17 -19.21 -40.50
CA TRP A 841 -22.97 -18.12 -40.97
C TRP A 841 -23.01 -18.06 -42.50
N GLY A 842 -24.22 -17.92 -43.03
CA GLY A 842 -24.52 -17.90 -44.46
C GLY A 842 -24.57 -19.29 -45.14
N ALA A 843 -24.24 -20.38 -44.44
CA ALA A 843 -24.44 -21.72 -44.98
C ALA A 843 -25.94 -22.10 -44.97
N ARG A 844 -26.33 -23.02 -45.85
CA ARG A 844 -27.70 -23.58 -45.86
C ARG A 844 -27.86 -24.67 -44.80
N ASP A 845 -26.90 -25.58 -44.77
CA ASP A 845 -26.96 -26.79 -43.95
C ASP A 845 -25.90 -26.76 -42.84
N CYS A 846 -26.11 -27.58 -41.80
CA CYS A 846 -25.08 -27.87 -40.81
C CYS A 846 -24.08 -28.89 -41.36
N VAL A 847 -22.82 -28.81 -40.94
CA VAL A 847 -21.85 -29.88 -41.13
C VAL A 847 -21.82 -30.75 -39.90
N GLU A 848 -21.81 -32.06 -40.12
CA GLU A 848 -21.62 -33.05 -39.09
C GLU A 848 -20.15 -33.14 -38.67
N LEU A 849 -19.89 -32.98 -37.38
CA LEU A 849 -18.56 -33.13 -36.80
C LEU A 849 -18.31 -34.57 -36.37
N ASP A 850 -19.29 -35.15 -35.66
CA ASP A 850 -19.35 -36.55 -35.25
C ASP A 850 -20.82 -36.91 -35.01
N GLY A 851 -21.29 -38.05 -35.52
CA GLY A 851 -22.70 -38.47 -35.40
C GLY A 851 -23.00 -39.40 -34.23
N GLU A 852 -21.97 -39.93 -33.56
CA GLU A 852 -22.09 -41.06 -32.63
C GLU A 852 -21.64 -40.73 -31.21
N MET A 853 -20.75 -39.75 -31.05
CA MET A 853 -20.17 -39.37 -29.76
C MET A 853 -21.26 -38.97 -28.75
N PRO A 854 -21.33 -39.60 -27.56
CA PRO A 854 -22.39 -39.33 -26.60
C PRO A 854 -22.11 -38.02 -25.84
N SER A 855 -23.07 -37.08 -25.90
CA SER A 855 -23.07 -35.79 -25.19
C SER A 855 -21.70 -35.08 -25.16
N PRO A 856 -21.07 -34.80 -26.31
CA PRO A 856 -19.70 -34.32 -26.37
C PRO A 856 -19.53 -32.93 -25.75
N LEU A 857 -18.51 -32.74 -24.93
CA LEU A 857 -18.00 -31.41 -24.61
C LEU A 857 -17.31 -30.87 -25.86
N ALA A 858 -17.71 -29.69 -26.31
CA ALA A 858 -17.25 -29.13 -27.57
C ALA A 858 -16.85 -27.66 -27.42
N THR A 859 -15.75 -27.26 -28.06
CA THR A 859 -15.32 -25.87 -28.12
C THR A 859 -14.51 -25.57 -29.38
N PHE A 860 -14.60 -24.34 -29.87
CA PHE A 860 -13.63 -23.83 -30.85
C PHE A 860 -12.33 -23.45 -30.15
N LEU A 861 -11.20 -23.74 -30.80
CA LEU A 861 -9.89 -23.28 -30.39
C LEU A 861 -9.50 -22.00 -31.14
N PRO A 862 -8.72 -21.10 -30.53
CA PRO A 862 -8.20 -19.95 -31.26
C PRO A 862 -7.26 -20.45 -32.37
N GLY A 863 -7.59 -20.10 -33.61
CA GLY A 863 -6.93 -20.63 -34.82
C GLY A 863 -7.83 -21.46 -35.74
N GLY A 864 -9.03 -21.86 -35.29
CA GLY A 864 -10.04 -22.50 -36.15
C GLY A 864 -10.42 -23.96 -35.83
N PRO A 865 -9.54 -24.82 -35.28
CA PRO A 865 -9.90 -26.20 -34.95
C PRO A 865 -11.04 -26.29 -33.92
N ILE A 866 -11.79 -27.38 -33.98
CA ILE A 866 -12.87 -27.72 -33.06
C ILE A 866 -12.44 -28.93 -32.23
N LEU A 867 -12.53 -28.82 -30.91
CA LEU A 867 -12.26 -29.93 -30.01
C LEU A 867 -13.59 -30.55 -29.58
N LEU A 868 -13.70 -31.87 -29.72
CA LEU A 868 -14.77 -32.71 -29.16
C LEU A 868 -14.20 -33.65 -28.11
N VAL A 869 -14.90 -33.83 -26.99
CA VAL A 869 -14.48 -34.70 -25.90
C VAL A 869 -15.67 -35.44 -25.30
N ALA A 870 -15.57 -36.76 -25.21
CA ALA A 870 -16.54 -37.60 -24.49
C ALA A 870 -15.81 -38.67 -23.65
N GLY A 871 -15.99 -38.60 -22.33
CA GLY A 871 -15.25 -39.44 -21.40
C GLY A 871 -13.74 -39.25 -21.56
N ARG A 872 -13.04 -40.29 -22.03
CA ARG A 872 -11.60 -40.23 -22.32
C ARG A 872 -11.26 -39.96 -23.77
N GLU A 873 -12.22 -40.09 -24.68
CA GLU A 873 -12.00 -39.91 -26.11
C GLU A 873 -12.03 -38.42 -26.44
N CYS A 874 -10.99 -37.95 -27.11
CA CYS A 874 -10.89 -36.59 -27.62
C CYS A 874 -10.67 -36.63 -29.14
N GLN A 875 -11.33 -35.73 -29.85
CA GLN A 875 -11.14 -35.53 -31.29
C GLN A 875 -10.90 -34.05 -31.57
N LEU A 876 -9.80 -33.75 -32.25
CA LEU A 876 -9.51 -32.41 -32.77
C LEU A 876 -9.81 -32.39 -34.26
N LEU A 877 -10.72 -31.51 -34.66
CA LEU A 877 -11.28 -31.46 -36.01
C LEU A 877 -10.94 -30.13 -36.67
N GLU A 878 -10.48 -30.16 -37.91
CA GLU A 878 -10.42 -28.99 -38.79
C GLU A 878 -11.60 -29.08 -39.74
N ALA A 879 -12.54 -28.14 -39.61
CA ALA A 879 -13.79 -28.14 -40.37
C ALA A 879 -14.10 -26.76 -40.94
N ASP A 880 -14.70 -26.73 -42.12
CA ASP A 880 -15.29 -25.53 -42.73
C ASP A 880 -16.70 -25.84 -43.27
N SER A 881 -17.31 -24.89 -43.99
CA SER A 881 -18.66 -25.07 -44.56
C SER A 881 -18.80 -26.20 -45.59
N ARG A 882 -17.71 -26.84 -46.02
CA ARG A 882 -17.72 -27.99 -46.95
C ARG A 882 -17.65 -29.33 -46.22
N GLY A 883 -17.21 -29.37 -44.97
CA GLY A 883 -16.99 -30.63 -44.26
C GLY A 883 -15.85 -30.56 -43.24
N VAL A 884 -15.59 -31.71 -42.62
CA VAL A 884 -14.39 -31.96 -41.82
C VAL A 884 -13.26 -32.40 -42.76
N HIS A 885 -12.14 -31.68 -42.75
CA HIS A 885 -10.98 -31.94 -43.60
C HIS A 885 -9.91 -32.78 -42.91
N LYS A 886 -9.83 -32.68 -41.59
CA LYS A 886 -8.84 -33.39 -40.77
C LYS A 886 -9.42 -33.71 -39.40
N ALA A 887 -9.12 -34.91 -38.92
CA ALA A 887 -9.53 -35.37 -37.60
C ALA A 887 -8.35 -36.08 -36.92
N THR A 888 -7.96 -35.56 -35.75
CA THR A 888 -6.92 -36.14 -34.89
C THR A 888 -7.57 -36.69 -33.64
N ARG A 889 -7.53 -38.01 -33.46
CA ARG A 889 -8.07 -38.68 -32.27
C ARG A 889 -6.98 -38.92 -31.24
N PHE A 890 -7.28 -38.69 -29.98
CA PHE A 890 -6.38 -38.95 -28.86
C PHE A 890 -7.17 -39.25 -27.59
N CYS A 891 -6.50 -39.83 -26.59
CA CYS A 891 -7.13 -40.12 -25.31
C CYS A 891 -6.56 -39.23 -24.21
N THR A 892 -7.43 -38.76 -23.32
CA THR A 892 -7.04 -38.10 -22.07
C THR A 892 -6.99 -39.11 -20.92
N VAL A 893 -6.22 -38.80 -19.88
CA VAL A 893 -6.08 -39.62 -18.67
C VAL A 893 -7.37 -39.56 -17.82
N GLU A 894 -7.94 -38.37 -17.71
CA GLU A 894 -9.12 -38.09 -16.89
C GLU A 894 -10.40 -38.45 -17.65
N ALA A 895 -11.33 -39.15 -17.00
CA ALA A 895 -12.60 -39.57 -17.62
C ALA A 895 -13.81 -38.69 -17.19
N ASP A 896 -13.75 -38.08 -16.00
CA ASP A 896 -14.84 -37.27 -15.44
C ASP A 896 -14.59 -35.78 -15.70
N LEU A 897 -14.66 -35.42 -16.98
CA LEU A 897 -14.47 -34.05 -17.45
C LEU A 897 -15.77 -33.25 -17.36
N ILE A 898 -15.67 -32.02 -16.87
CA ILE A 898 -16.80 -31.09 -16.74
C ILE A 898 -16.78 -30.00 -17.81
N ALA A 899 -15.59 -29.68 -18.34
CA ALA A 899 -15.42 -28.65 -19.34
C ALA A 899 -14.18 -28.89 -20.22
N ALA A 900 -14.33 -28.55 -21.50
CA ALA A 900 -13.26 -28.37 -22.46
C ALA A 900 -13.37 -26.93 -22.97
N VAL A 901 -12.31 -26.14 -22.78
CA VAL A 901 -12.33 -24.69 -23.02
C VAL A 901 -11.06 -24.24 -23.74
N PRO A 902 -11.12 -23.15 -24.53
CA PRO A 902 -9.92 -22.58 -25.13
C PRO A 902 -9.03 -21.97 -24.04
N ALA A 903 -7.72 -22.13 -24.17
CA ALA A 903 -6.75 -21.45 -23.32
C ALA A 903 -6.32 -20.10 -23.94
N GLY A 904 -5.43 -19.38 -23.26
CA GLY A 904 -5.08 -17.99 -23.62
C GLY A 904 -4.34 -17.80 -24.95
N GLU A 905 -3.76 -18.87 -25.51
CA GLU A 905 -2.91 -18.81 -26.71
C GLU A 905 -3.50 -19.63 -27.88
N PRO A 906 -3.21 -19.25 -29.15
CA PRO A 906 -3.67 -20.00 -30.31
C PRO A 906 -3.16 -21.45 -30.36
N GLY A 907 -4.12 -22.37 -30.55
CA GLY A 907 -3.89 -23.80 -30.54
C GLY A 907 -3.79 -24.43 -29.14
N GLU A 908 -4.07 -23.68 -28.07
CA GLU A 908 -4.08 -24.21 -26.71
C GLU A 908 -5.50 -24.40 -26.17
N PHE A 909 -5.68 -25.46 -25.39
CA PHE A 909 -6.95 -25.80 -24.76
C PHE A 909 -6.73 -26.44 -23.40
N ALA A 910 -7.74 -26.34 -22.54
CA ALA A 910 -7.70 -26.91 -21.21
C ALA A 910 -8.87 -27.86 -20.98
N LEU A 911 -8.58 -29.00 -20.35
CA LEU A 911 -9.56 -29.96 -19.88
C LEU A 911 -9.64 -29.86 -18.35
N PHE A 912 -10.86 -29.73 -17.84
CA PHE A 912 -11.13 -29.63 -16.41
C PHE A 912 -11.87 -30.87 -15.93
N SER A 913 -11.33 -31.54 -14.90
CA SER A 913 -12.02 -32.63 -14.22
C SER A 913 -12.91 -32.11 -13.09
N ARG A 914 -13.92 -32.91 -12.73
CA ARG A 914 -14.82 -32.61 -11.60
C ARG A 914 -14.09 -32.48 -10.26
N GLN A 915 -12.95 -33.16 -10.11
CA GLN A 915 -12.09 -33.11 -8.92
C GLN A 915 -11.11 -31.93 -8.93
N GLY A 916 -11.14 -31.09 -9.97
CA GLY A 916 -10.32 -29.88 -10.05
C GLY A 916 -8.95 -30.08 -10.70
N LYS A 917 -8.67 -31.23 -11.31
CA LYS A 917 -7.47 -31.39 -12.12
C LYS A 917 -7.64 -30.66 -13.45
N VAL A 918 -6.63 -29.87 -13.81
CA VAL A 918 -6.60 -29.11 -15.04
C VAL A 918 -5.40 -29.54 -15.86
N SER A 919 -5.66 -29.95 -17.10
CA SER A 919 -4.63 -30.30 -18.07
C SER A 919 -4.70 -29.36 -19.26
N VAL A 920 -3.63 -28.59 -19.48
CA VAL A 920 -3.51 -27.67 -20.61
C VAL A 920 -2.71 -28.35 -21.71
N PHE A 921 -3.28 -28.42 -22.90
CA PHE A 921 -2.73 -29.04 -24.08
C PHE A 921 -2.41 -27.99 -25.14
N ARG A 922 -1.46 -28.33 -26.01
CA ARG A 922 -1.20 -27.62 -27.26
C ARG A 922 -1.43 -28.56 -28.43
N SER A 923 -2.28 -28.13 -29.34
CA SER A 923 -2.47 -28.76 -30.65
C SER A 923 -1.12 -28.83 -31.39
N PRO A 924 -0.85 -29.90 -32.15
CA PRO A 924 0.23 -29.88 -33.13
C PRO A 924 0.02 -28.68 -34.06
N ARG A 925 1.04 -27.85 -34.25
CA ARG A 925 1.05 -26.84 -35.31
C ARG A 925 1.57 -27.52 -36.57
N GLU A 926 0.94 -27.25 -37.70
CA GLU A 926 1.59 -27.46 -39.01
C GLU A 926 2.80 -26.53 -39.15
#